data_AF-A0A814IT57-F1
#
_entry.id   AF-A0A814IT57-F1
#
_cell.length_a   1.000
_cell.length_b   1.000
_cell.length_c   1.000
_cell.angle_alpha   90.00
_cell.angle_beta   90.00
_cell.angle_gamma   90.00
#
_symmetry.space_group_name_H-M   'P 1'
#
loop_
_entity.id
_entity.type
_entity.pdbx_description
1 polymer ?
#
loop_
_entity_poly.entity_id
_entity_poly.type
_entity_poly.pdbx_seq_one_letter_code
_entity_poly.pdbx_strand_id
1 'polypeptide(L)'
;MNRKLHENTPREKYRRRKNEDKSTFHFGQRKLLLSEIEFLTLSFIELIERKDNDKIIFIYAGAAPGIHLPFLMNIFPFIYKYIFIDPAKFNFDKSSIDKNIKYETINECFTDKMAEKMRKQYSDYEILFVSDIRTANYRILSRNITELKVEQDMVDQMGWYKILKPFKSMLKFRLPYVGNDKQAKTKIDYLDGDVYFQAWEGKTSSETRLIVNNNAGIRTYDCVEYEDMLFRFNTVERVLGYKHDVKAPGIDHCYDCRTEVFIIEEYLKLRPKLIEKMKFPKTDLFLKNTIADFIYEINKNLRADKKKDELTVSLKGQQIWYSVCFTNIFFGANLEELFNRDCITIPNNKNSSDDEFLDDEKEKFQVQQSMIKSPHTLQNSKFLEIINEEDFQTRRILNDDFPQMNRSKFEPKSCTTVFFKERSLRLCEIEFLTKSCVDLIQKKNFNKKIVCFYAGSAASKRLDHLFNMFPFIKFLLFDPKKFDIEPNNMIVIKQEYLTEDIALDLALEYNEWTKIFISNIKRAKDNNLVQKSRFDKDDLSLQTSIHYILKPFKSMLRFTFPTTKGTGFDYFDGEILFKPWSHKSSIESVIIVDQNYIPKNYNFQKYRNQFYRFNNFERVLTYNHQVRASGIDLCYDCRCEVDEKYPECGGRAYSNLVVPNLNLTKPHNMSHKFRPELKEVLKARINSKL
;
A
#
# COMPACT_ATOMS: atom_id res chain seq x y z
N MET A 1 10.67 -1.91 -8.21
CA MET A 1 9.27 -2.21 -8.59
C MET A 1 9.31 -3.44 -9.48
N ASN A 2 8.56 -4.50 -9.19
CA ASN A 2 8.54 -5.67 -10.08
C ASN A 2 7.56 -5.40 -11.23
N ARG A 3 8.09 -5.34 -12.45
CA ARG A 3 7.35 -4.98 -13.66
C ARG A 3 7.20 -6.12 -14.66
N LYS A 4 7.81 -7.26 -14.36
CA LYS A 4 7.77 -8.44 -15.22
C LYS A 4 6.66 -9.36 -14.79
N LEU A 5 5.96 -9.91 -15.77
CA LEU A 5 5.05 -11.03 -15.57
C LEU A 5 5.89 -12.31 -15.51
N HIS A 6 5.72 -13.08 -14.44
CA HIS A 6 6.47 -14.31 -14.19
C HIS A 6 5.53 -15.41 -13.66
N GLU A 7 6.00 -16.66 -13.60
CA GLU A 7 5.16 -17.82 -13.23
C GLU A 7 4.48 -17.68 -11.85
N ASN A 8 5.13 -16.97 -10.93
CA ASN A 8 4.61 -16.71 -9.57
C ASN A 8 3.71 -15.45 -9.48
N THR A 9 3.35 -14.82 -10.60
CA THR A 9 2.51 -13.62 -10.58
C THR A 9 1.11 -14.01 -10.08
N PRO A 10 0.51 -13.25 -9.14
CA PRO A 10 -0.82 -13.54 -8.64
C PRO A 10 -1.85 -13.66 -9.76
N ARG A 11 -2.79 -14.61 -9.61
CA ARG A 11 -3.83 -14.92 -10.59
C ARG A 11 -5.22 -14.80 -9.99
N GLU A 12 -6.17 -14.41 -10.82
CA GLU A 12 -7.60 -14.43 -10.52
C GLU A 12 -8.33 -14.84 -11.79
N LYS A 13 -9.26 -15.80 -11.67
CA LYS A 13 -10.00 -16.32 -12.81
C LYS A 13 -10.68 -15.19 -13.58
N TYR A 14 -10.39 -15.10 -14.86
CA TYR A 14 -10.93 -14.07 -15.73
C TYR A 14 -12.47 -14.10 -15.75
N ARG A 15 -13.04 -12.91 -15.73
CA ARG A 15 -14.47 -12.67 -15.91
C ARG A 15 -14.67 -11.31 -16.55
N ARG A 16 -15.73 -11.16 -17.34
CA ARG A 16 -16.06 -9.86 -17.95
C ARG A 16 -16.44 -8.86 -16.86
N ARG A 17 -15.82 -7.68 -16.89
CA ARG A 17 -16.11 -6.57 -15.97
C ARG A 17 -17.30 -5.75 -16.43
N LYS A 18 -18.50 -6.14 -16.00
CA LYS A 18 -19.76 -5.42 -16.20
C LYS A 18 -20.18 -4.78 -14.88
N ASN A 19 -20.63 -3.53 -14.92
CA ASN A 19 -21.14 -2.81 -13.74
C ASN A 19 -20.12 -2.78 -12.58
N GLU A 20 -18.84 -2.71 -12.92
CA GLU A 20 -17.73 -2.60 -11.97
C GLU A 20 -17.02 -1.28 -12.17
N ASP A 21 -16.43 -0.81 -11.08
CA ASP A 21 -15.64 0.40 -11.07
C ASP A 21 -14.40 0.23 -11.94
N LYS A 22 -14.05 1.29 -12.67
CA LYS A 22 -12.91 1.38 -13.58
C LYS A 22 -12.27 2.76 -13.40
N SER A 23 -11.48 2.88 -12.34
CA SER A 23 -10.86 4.14 -11.92
C SER A 23 -9.51 4.46 -12.59
N THR A 24 -8.89 3.50 -13.27
CA THR A 24 -7.59 3.71 -13.94
C THR A 24 -7.73 4.54 -15.21
N PHE A 25 -6.83 5.48 -15.43
CA PHE A 25 -6.83 6.33 -16.62
C PHE A 25 -6.14 5.66 -17.80
N HIS A 26 -6.76 5.73 -18.99
CA HIS A 26 -6.15 5.26 -20.23
C HIS A 26 -5.55 6.40 -21.05
N PHE A 27 -4.24 6.34 -21.29
CA PHE A 27 -3.52 7.29 -22.15
C PHE A 27 -2.63 6.56 -23.16
N GLY A 28 -3.22 6.19 -24.31
CA GLY A 28 -2.56 5.37 -25.34
C GLY A 28 -1.19 5.87 -25.82
N GLN A 29 -1.03 7.16 -26.15
CA GLN A 29 0.27 7.69 -26.61
C GLN A 29 1.32 7.72 -25.49
N ARG A 30 0.92 8.01 -24.25
CA ARG A 30 1.80 8.00 -23.08
C ARG A 30 2.26 6.58 -22.73
N LYS A 31 1.35 5.61 -22.81
CA LYS A 31 1.64 4.18 -22.65
C LYS A 31 2.73 3.69 -23.61
N LEU A 32 2.61 4.05 -24.90
CA LEU A 32 3.60 3.70 -25.93
C LEU A 32 4.96 4.33 -25.62
N LEU A 33 4.99 5.66 -25.43
CA LEU A 33 6.20 6.40 -25.10
C LEU A 33 6.96 5.78 -23.92
N LEU A 34 6.27 5.50 -22.82
CA LEU A 34 6.90 4.96 -21.62
C LEU A 34 7.45 3.54 -21.81
N SER A 35 6.76 2.71 -22.58
CA SER A 35 7.24 1.36 -22.91
C SER A 35 8.50 1.44 -23.78
N GLU A 36 8.54 2.38 -24.72
CA GLU A 36 9.69 2.61 -25.62
C GLU A 36 10.89 3.19 -24.88
N ILE A 37 10.68 4.13 -23.94
CA ILE A 37 11.74 4.64 -23.07
C ILE A 37 12.33 3.51 -22.23
N GLU A 38 11.48 2.66 -21.64
CA GLU A 38 11.93 1.51 -20.85
C GLU A 38 12.74 0.54 -21.72
N PHE A 39 12.23 0.18 -22.90
CA PHE A 39 12.93 -0.71 -23.83
C PHE A 39 14.29 -0.15 -24.27
N LEU A 40 14.35 1.12 -24.67
CA LEU A 40 15.60 1.75 -25.08
C LEU A 40 16.57 1.84 -23.90
N THR A 41 16.11 2.24 -22.71
CA THR A 41 16.94 2.30 -21.50
C THR A 41 17.57 0.93 -21.20
N LEU A 42 16.77 -0.14 -21.21
CA LEU A 42 17.27 -1.51 -21.00
C LEU A 42 18.24 -1.96 -22.10
N SER A 43 17.99 -1.57 -23.35
CA SER A 43 18.88 -1.88 -24.48
C SER A 43 20.23 -1.18 -24.33
N PHE A 44 20.21 0.10 -23.96
CA PHE A 44 21.41 0.92 -23.85
C PHE A 44 22.24 0.61 -22.60
N ILE A 45 21.65 0.09 -21.53
CA ILE A 45 22.41 -0.46 -20.40
C ILE A 45 23.40 -1.54 -20.91
N GLU A 46 22.93 -2.46 -21.76
CA GLU A 46 23.75 -3.54 -22.29
C GLU A 46 24.70 -3.07 -23.41
N LEU A 47 24.25 -2.18 -24.30
CA LEU A 47 25.08 -1.70 -25.41
C LEU A 47 26.26 -0.85 -24.93
N ILE A 48 26.07 0.00 -23.92
CA ILE A 48 27.15 0.86 -23.39
C ILE A 48 28.26 0.01 -22.77
N GLU A 49 27.98 -1.18 -22.27
CA GLU A 49 28.98 -2.07 -21.68
C GLU A 49 29.87 -2.75 -22.74
N ARG A 50 29.45 -2.75 -24.01
CA ARG A 50 30.24 -3.26 -25.12
C ARG A 50 31.38 -2.28 -25.47
N LYS A 51 32.51 -2.83 -25.93
CA LYS A 51 33.72 -2.04 -26.25
C LYS A 51 33.63 -1.33 -27.61
N ASP A 52 32.72 -1.76 -28.48
CA ASP A 52 32.56 -1.22 -29.82
C ASP A 52 31.51 -0.11 -29.87
N ASN A 53 31.85 0.99 -30.53
CA ASN A 53 30.94 2.11 -30.79
C ASN A 53 29.96 1.70 -31.90
N ASP A 54 28.97 0.91 -31.53
CA ASP A 54 28.00 0.36 -32.47
C ASP A 54 27.11 1.46 -33.05
N LYS A 55 27.01 1.49 -34.38
CA LYS A 55 26.03 2.32 -35.06
C LYS A 55 24.66 1.64 -34.89
N ILE A 56 23.73 2.31 -34.22
CA ILE A 56 22.43 1.73 -33.86
C ILE A 56 21.33 2.25 -34.78
N ILE A 57 20.56 1.34 -35.37
CA ILE A 57 19.35 1.66 -36.13
C ILE A 57 18.13 1.28 -35.29
N PHE A 58 17.17 2.19 -35.21
CA PHE A 58 15.88 1.93 -34.57
C PHE A 58 14.79 1.79 -35.64
N ILE A 59 14.21 0.60 -35.74
CA ILE A 59 13.14 0.28 -36.70
C ILE A 59 11.84 0.06 -35.94
N TYR A 60 10.80 0.81 -36.29
CA TYR A 60 9.49 0.71 -35.64
C TYR A 60 8.38 0.45 -36.67
N ALA A 61 7.82 -0.75 -36.65
CA ALA A 61 6.65 -1.12 -37.43
C ALA A 61 5.34 -0.86 -36.64
N GLY A 62 4.36 -0.22 -37.27
CA GLY A 62 3.11 0.19 -36.59
C GLY A 62 3.27 1.47 -35.77
N ALA A 63 4.05 2.43 -36.27
CA ALA A 63 4.47 3.61 -35.52
C ALA A 63 3.50 4.82 -35.61
N ALA A 64 2.52 4.81 -36.52
CA ALA A 64 1.61 5.95 -36.69
C ALA A 64 0.46 5.91 -35.66
N PRO A 65 -0.13 7.07 -35.28
CA PRO A 65 0.16 8.43 -35.75
C PRO A 65 1.48 9.01 -35.21
N GLY A 66 2.13 8.35 -34.25
CA GLY A 66 3.48 8.70 -33.80
C GLY A 66 3.60 10.03 -33.05
N ILE A 67 2.54 10.51 -32.40
CA ILE A 67 2.52 11.83 -31.73
C ILE A 67 3.64 11.97 -30.70
N HIS A 68 3.98 10.88 -30.01
CA HIS A 68 5.02 10.83 -28.98
C HIS A 68 6.46 10.70 -29.53
N LEU A 69 6.63 10.34 -30.81
CA LEU A 69 7.94 10.03 -31.40
C LEU A 69 8.93 11.22 -31.32
N PRO A 70 8.53 12.49 -31.52
CA PRO A 70 9.46 13.61 -31.33
C PRO A 70 10.07 13.66 -29.93
N PHE A 71 9.27 13.38 -28.90
CA PHE A 71 9.78 13.32 -27.53
C PHE A 71 10.83 12.22 -27.40
N LEU A 72 10.49 11.00 -27.82
CA LEU A 72 11.39 9.83 -27.75
C LEU A 72 12.73 10.10 -28.46
N MET A 73 12.67 10.60 -29.69
CA MET A 73 13.87 10.90 -30.49
C MET A 73 14.79 11.90 -29.77
N ASN A 74 14.21 12.95 -29.20
CA ASN A 74 14.99 13.99 -28.53
C ASN A 74 15.67 13.50 -27.23
N ILE A 75 15.15 12.47 -26.54
CA ILE A 75 15.78 11.91 -25.34
C ILE A 75 16.73 10.74 -25.65
N PHE A 76 16.68 10.18 -26.86
CA PHE A 76 17.65 9.21 -27.38
C PHE A 76 18.38 9.74 -28.64
N PRO A 77 19.01 10.93 -28.61
CA PRO A 77 19.57 11.57 -29.81
C PRO A 77 20.82 10.85 -30.38
N PHE A 78 21.35 9.85 -29.67
CA PHE A 78 22.52 9.06 -30.06
C PHE A 78 22.20 7.87 -30.97
N ILE A 79 20.92 7.55 -31.20
CA ILE A 79 20.54 6.57 -32.22
C ILE A 79 20.91 7.13 -33.60
N TYR A 80 21.64 6.34 -34.41
CA TYR A 80 22.18 6.80 -35.68
C TYR A 80 21.08 7.19 -36.66
N LYS A 81 20.01 6.39 -36.74
CA LYS A 81 18.83 6.68 -37.55
C LYS A 81 17.59 5.98 -37.01
N TYR A 82 16.47 6.70 -37.00
CA TYR A 82 15.14 6.19 -36.75
C TYR A 82 14.40 5.89 -38.06
N ILE A 83 13.71 4.75 -38.13
CA ILE A 83 12.90 4.37 -39.28
C ILE A 83 11.52 3.97 -38.77
N PHE A 84 10.52 4.80 -39.07
CA PHE A 84 9.14 4.60 -38.64
C PHE A 84 8.30 4.15 -39.83
N ILE A 85 7.61 3.02 -39.70
CA ILE A 85 6.84 2.41 -40.78
C ILE A 85 5.41 2.20 -40.31
N ASP A 86 4.45 2.71 -41.07
CA ASP A 86 3.03 2.47 -40.83
C ASP A 86 2.20 2.84 -42.07
N PRO A 87 1.19 2.06 -42.49
CA PRO A 87 0.31 2.46 -43.59
C PRO A 87 -0.51 3.72 -43.27
N ALA A 88 -0.76 4.03 -42.00
CA ALA A 88 -1.47 5.24 -41.59
C ALA A 88 -0.57 6.48 -41.61
N LYS A 89 -1.18 7.65 -41.79
CA LYS A 89 -0.47 8.93 -41.85
C LYS A 89 0.16 9.29 -40.49
N PHE A 90 1.44 9.67 -40.50
CA PHE A 90 2.12 10.24 -39.34
C PHE A 90 1.61 11.66 -39.05
N ASN A 91 1.34 11.94 -37.77
CA ASN A 91 0.74 13.19 -37.32
C ASN A 91 1.50 13.75 -36.10
N PHE A 92 2.77 14.05 -36.30
CA PHE A 92 3.61 14.70 -35.29
C PHE A 92 4.29 15.94 -35.87
N ASP A 93 4.60 16.90 -34.99
CA ASP A 93 5.25 18.14 -35.38
C ASP A 93 6.76 17.91 -35.61
N LYS A 94 7.17 17.91 -36.87
CA LYS A 94 8.57 17.73 -37.26
C LYS A 94 9.47 18.85 -36.74
N SER A 95 8.95 20.05 -36.52
CA SER A 95 9.74 21.19 -36.00
C SER A 95 10.15 21.00 -34.54
N SER A 96 9.48 20.09 -33.81
CA SER A 96 9.80 19.74 -32.43
C SER A 96 10.95 18.74 -32.31
N ILE A 97 11.53 18.28 -33.42
CA ILE A 97 12.65 17.33 -33.45
C ILE A 97 13.96 18.10 -33.64
N ASP A 98 14.99 17.78 -32.85
CA ASP A 98 16.33 18.34 -33.05
C ASP A 98 16.83 18.07 -34.47
N LYS A 99 17.38 19.11 -35.11
CA LYS A 99 17.82 19.07 -36.52
C LYS A 99 18.93 18.06 -36.79
N ASN A 100 19.67 17.64 -35.77
CA ASN A 100 20.74 16.66 -35.90
C ASN A 100 20.24 15.21 -35.89
N ILE A 101 18.98 14.97 -35.51
CA ILE A 101 18.41 13.63 -35.45
C ILE A 101 18.00 13.18 -36.85
N LYS A 102 18.54 12.04 -37.29
CA LYS A 102 18.18 11.42 -38.57
C LYS A 102 17.00 10.50 -38.39
N TYR A 103 15.93 10.73 -39.16
CA TYR A 103 14.78 9.85 -39.16
C TYR A 103 14.14 9.75 -40.55
N GLU A 104 13.37 8.69 -40.75
CA GLU A 104 12.61 8.42 -41.96
C GLU A 104 11.22 7.90 -41.58
N THR A 105 10.19 8.33 -42.32
CA THR A 105 8.82 7.85 -42.18
C THR A 105 8.38 7.19 -43.48
N ILE A 106 7.92 5.94 -43.42
CA ILE A 106 7.48 5.14 -44.57
C ILE A 106 5.98 4.85 -44.40
N ASN A 107 5.16 5.36 -45.32
CA ASN A 107 3.69 5.22 -45.27
C ASN A 107 3.19 3.94 -45.95
N GLU A 108 3.70 2.80 -45.52
CA GLU A 108 3.39 1.47 -46.08
C GLU A 108 3.26 0.43 -44.98
N CYS A 109 2.68 -0.73 -45.30
CA CYS A 109 2.74 -1.89 -44.43
C CYS A 109 4.18 -2.40 -44.34
N PHE A 110 4.61 -2.77 -43.13
CA PHE A 110 5.88 -3.48 -42.97
C PHE A 110 5.73 -4.92 -43.49
N THR A 111 6.69 -5.40 -44.26
CA THR A 111 6.62 -6.70 -44.95
C THR A 111 7.96 -7.44 -44.85
N ASP A 112 7.95 -8.75 -45.08
CA ASP A 112 9.16 -9.58 -45.07
C ASP A 112 10.23 -9.06 -46.04
N LYS A 113 9.83 -8.68 -47.26
CA LYS A 113 10.72 -8.07 -48.25
C LYS A 113 11.36 -6.77 -47.75
N MET A 114 10.59 -5.97 -47.01
CA MET A 114 11.10 -4.74 -46.40
C MET A 114 12.10 -5.05 -45.27
N ALA A 115 11.80 -6.04 -44.42
CA ALA A 115 12.70 -6.51 -43.38
C ALA A 115 14.02 -7.05 -43.97
N GLU A 116 13.97 -7.85 -45.04
CA GLU A 116 15.13 -8.36 -45.76
C GLU A 116 15.98 -7.22 -46.33
N LYS A 117 15.33 -6.25 -46.99
CA LYS A 117 15.99 -5.06 -47.54
C LYS A 117 16.69 -4.27 -46.43
N MET A 118 16.03 -4.05 -45.30
CA MET A 118 16.59 -3.30 -44.16
C MET A 118 17.76 -4.05 -43.52
N ARG A 119 17.66 -5.36 -43.29
CA ARG A 119 18.77 -6.16 -42.76
C ARG A 119 19.99 -6.11 -43.67
N LYS A 120 19.78 -6.17 -44.99
CA LYS A 120 20.85 -6.04 -46.00
C LYS A 120 21.46 -4.64 -46.00
N GLN A 121 20.62 -3.60 -45.96
CA GLN A 121 21.07 -2.21 -45.98
C GLN A 121 21.85 -1.82 -44.71
N TYR A 122 21.48 -2.39 -43.57
CA TYR A 122 22.08 -2.10 -42.27
C TYR A 122 22.83 -3.31 -41.73
N SER A 123 23.55 -4.06 -42.59
CA SER A 123 24.28 -5.28 -42.21
C SER A 123 25.26 -5.05 -41.06
N ASP A 124 25.92 -3.89 -41.04
CA ASP A 124 26.98 -3.54 -40.09
C ASP A 124 26.47 -2.69 -38.91
N TYR A 125 25.15 -2.65 -38.72
CA TYR A 125 24.50 -1.90 -37.64
C TYR A 125 23.81 -2.86 -36.68
N GLU A 126 23.80 -2.46 -35.41
CA GLU A 126 22.93 -3.08 -34.42
C GLU A 126 21.51 -2.55 -34.58
N ILE A 127 20.55 -3.47 -34.67
CA ILE A 127 19.15 -3.13 -34.89
C ILE A 127 18.40 -3.27 -33.57
N LEU A 128 17.74 -2.19 -33.16
CA LEU A 128 16.67 -2.21 -32.17
C LEU A 128 15.35 -2.22 -32.90
N PHE A 129 14.53 -3.25 -32.68
CA PHE A 129 13.27 -3.43 -33.40
C PHE A 129 12.05 -3.28 -32.48
N VAL A 130 11.09 -2.45 -32.86
CA VAL A 130 9.83 -2.28 -32.15
C VAL A 130 8.67 -2.57 -33.09
N SER A 131 7.64 -3.24 -32.57
CA SER A 131 6.40 -3.45 -33.30
C SER A 131 5.16 -3.19 -32.42
N ASP A 132 4.25 -2.33 -32.90
CA ASP A 132 2.89 -2.17 -32.37
C ASP A 132 1.82 -2.33 -33.46
N ILE A 133 2.06 -3.22 -34.44
CA ILE A 133 1.10 -3.49 -35.51
C ILE A 133 -0.26 -3.97 -34.96
N ARG A 134 -1.33 -3.62 -35.68
CA ARG A 134 -2.71 -4.02 -35.38
C ARG A 134 -3.48 -4.17 -36.68
N THR A 135 -3.73 -5.40 -37.12
CA THR A 135 -4.56 -5.64 -38.31
C THR A 135 -6.05 -5.83 -37.98
N ALA A 136 -6.39 -6.04 -36.71
CA ALA A 136 -7.74 -6.24 -36.24
C ALA A 136 -8.46 -4.92 -35.92
N ASN A 137 -9.60 -4.68 -36.59
CA ASN A 137 -10.55 -3.64 -36.19
C ASN A 137 -11.68 -4.25 -35.34
N TYR A 138 -11.48 -4.23 -34.03
CA TYR A 138 -12.42 -4.80 -33.04
C TYR A 138 -13.81 -4.16 -33.02
N ARG A 139 -14.01 -3.02 -33.70
CA ARG A 139 -15.33 -2.37 -33.80
C ARG A 139 -16.22 -2.97 -34.87
N ILE A 140 -15.62 -3.66 -35.84
CA ILE A 140 -16.31 -4.19 -37.04
C ILE A 140 -16.24 -5.71 -37.07
N LEU A 141 -15.14 -6.28 -36.57
CA LEU A 141 -14.89 -7.71 -36.65
C LEU A 141 -15.55 -8.47 -35.49
N SER A 142 -16.00 -9.68 -35.77
CA SER A 142 -16.40 -10.62 -34.73
C SER A 142 -15.22 -10.97 -33.82
N ARG A 143 -15.51 -11.46 -32.62
CA ARG A 143 -14.47 -11.85 -31.66
C ARG A 143 -13.52 -12.89 -32.25
N ASN A 144 -14.05 -13.96 -32.86
CA ASN A 144 -13.21 -15.05 -33.38
C ASN A 144 -12.26 -14.56 -34.48
N ILE A 145 -12.73 -13.70 -35.38
CA ILE A 145 -11.88 -13.09 -36.42
C ILE A 145 -10.84 -12.15 -35.79
N THR A 146 -11.21 -11.43 -34.73
CA THR A 146 -10.28 -10.57 -33.99
C THR A 146 -9.14 -11.38 -33.36
N GLU A 147 -9.45 -12.51 -32.72
CA GLU A 147 -8.43 -13.37 -32.11
C GLU A 147 -7.49 -13.99 -33.16
N LEU A 148 -8.02 -14.43 -34.31
CA LEU A 148 -7.19 -14.94 -35.42
C LEU A 148 -6.22 -13.89 -35.97
N LYS A 149 -6.67 -12.64 -36.08
CA LYS A 149 -5.81 -11.54 -36.52
C LYS A 149 -4.73 -11.18 -35.50
N VAL A 150 -5.03 -11.27 -34.20
CA VAL A 150 -4.01 -11.08 -33.15
C VAL A 150 -2.93 -12.16 -33.24
N GLU A 151 -3.32 -13.41 -33.49
CA GLU A 151 -2.37 -14.48 -33.71
C GLU A 151 -1.51 -14.23 -34.96
N GLN A 152 -2.11 -13.79 -36.07
CA GLN A 152 -1.37 -13.44 -37.28
C GLN A 152 -0.39 -12.28 -37.04
N ASP A 153 -0.80 -11.23 -36.34
CA ASP A 153 0.07 -10.10 -35.97
C ASP A 153 1.27 -10.57 -35.13
N MET A 154 1.08 -11.59 -34.27
CA MET A 154 2.19 -12.22 -33.56
C MET A 154 3.10 -12.99 -34.51
N VAL A 155 2.55 -13.83 -35.39
CA VAL A 155 3.35 -14.60 -36.37
C VAL A 155 4.20 -13.68 -37.25
N ASP A 156 3.65 -12.58 -37.75
CA ASP A 156 4.36 -11.60 -38.58
C ASP A 156 5.52 -10.96 -37.80
N GLN A 157 5.26 -10.52 -36.56
CA GLN A 157 6.30 -9.98 -35.66
C GLN A 157 7.45 -10.97 -35.43
N MET A 158 7.15 -12.26 -35.24
CA MET A 158 8.17 -13.30 -35.10
C MET A 158 8.95 -13.54 -36.40
N GLY A 159 8.28 -13.49 -37.56
CA GLY A 159 8.92 -13.58 -38.87
C GLY A 159 9.93 -12.44 -39.06
N TRP A 160 9.51 -11.20 -38.79
CA TRP A 160 10.38 -10.03 -38.91
C TRP A 160 11.54 -10.05 -37.92
N TYR A 161 11.32 -10.52 -36.69
CA TYR A 161 12.41 -10.74 -35.74
C TYR A 161 13.48 -11.69 -36.31
N LYS A 162 13.07 -12.82 -36.91
CA LYS A 162 13.99 -13.80 -37.52
C LYS A 162 14.74 -13.24 -38.73
N ILE A 163 14.10 -12.39 -39.52
CA ILE A 163 14.71 -11.75 -40.70
C ILE A 163 15.69 -10.65 -40.28
N LEU A 164 15.27 -9.74 -39.40
CA LEU A 164 16.06 -8.58 -38.97
C LEU A 164 17.23 -8.98 -38.06
N LYS A 165 17.12 -10.10 -37.33
CA LYS A 165 18.09 -10.54 -36.31
C LYS A 165 18.52 -9.37 -35.41
N PRO A 166 17.56 -8.69 -34.77
CA PRO A 166 17.86 -7.49 -33.99
C PRO A 166 18.67 -7.84 -32.75
N PHE A 167 19.42 -6.86 -32.24
CA PHE A 167 20.09 -6.97 -30.94
C PHE A 167 19.06 -7.20 -29.83
N LYS A 168 17.97 -6.44 -29.88
CA LYS A 168 16.84 -6.58 -28.98
C LYS A 168 15.57 -6.09 -29.66
N SER A 169 14.44 -6.69 -29.30
CA SER A 169 13.12 -6.29 -29.78
C SER A 169 12.15 -5.99 -28.65
N MET A 170 11.25 -5.04 -28.87
CA MET A 170 10.02 -4.90 -28.10
C MET A 170 8.82 -5.16 -29.00
N LEU A 171 8.11 -6.24 -28.72
CA LEU A 171 6.96 -6.68 -29.50
C LEU A 171 5.68 -6.42 -28.73
N LYS A 172 4.64 -6.05 -29.46
CA LYS A 172 3.27 -6.05 -28.96
C LYS A 172 2.89 -7.47 -28.60
N PHE A 173 2.57 -7.69 -27.33
CA PHE A 173 2.25 -9.01 -26.83
C PHE A 173 0.85 -9.02 -26.22
N ARG A 174 -0.03 -9.83 -26.79
CA ARG A 174 -1.37 -10.07 -26.25
C ARG A 174 -1.80 -11.45 -26.69
N LEU A 175 -1.89 -12.39 -25.76
CA LEU A 175 -2.43 -13.70 -26.09
C LEU A 175 -3.95 -13.60 -26.38
N PRO A 176 -4.47 -14.49 -27.25
CA PRO A 176 -5.89 -14.60 -27.49
C PRO A 176 -6.68 -14.91 -26.20
N TYR A 177 -7.90 -14.38 -26.12
CA TYR A 177 -8.78 -14.64 -24.98
C TYR A 177 -9.47 -15.99 -25.12
N VAL A 178 -9.31 -16.86 -24.13
CA VAL A 178 -9.95 -18.18 -24.12
C VAL A 178 -11.42 -18.04 -23.73
N GLY A 179 -11.70 -17.43 -22.57
CA GLY A 179 -13.07 -17.30 -22.05
C GLY A 179 -13.85 -18.63 -22.05
N ASN A 180 -15.13 -18.60 -22.44
CA ASN A 180 -15.98 -19.81 -22.57
C ASN A 180 -15.94 -20.43 -23.97
N ASP A 181 -15.03 -19.99 -24.85
CA ASP A 181 -14.96 -20.52 -26.21
C ASP A 181 -14.20 -21.85 -26.21
N LYS A 182 -14.90 -22.95 -26.47
CA LYS A 182 -14.31 -24.29 -26.54
C LYS A 182 -13.33 -24.47 -27.71
N GLN A 183 -13.35 -23.58 -28.70
CA GLN A 183 -12.47 -23.63 -29.86
C GLN A 183 -11.23 -22.73 -29.71
N ALA A 184 -11.16 -21.92 -28.65
CA ALA A 184 -10.01 -21.05 -28.43
C ALA A 184 -8.74 -21.86 -28.09
N LYS A 185 -7.61 -21.46 -28.67
CA LYS A 185 -6.31 -22.01 -28.31
C LYS A 185 -5.98 -21.64 -26.87
N THR A 186 -5.65 -22.63 -26.06
CA THR A 186 -5.22 -22.43 -24.66
C THR A 186 -3.70 -22.33 -24.52
N LYS A 187 -2.95 -22.74 -25.56
CA LYS A 187 -1.49 -22.68 -25.60
C LYS A 187 -1.01 -22.13 -26.94
N ILE A 188 0.01 -21.29 -26.91
CA ILE A 188 0.63 -20.69 -28.10
C ILE A 188 2.14 -20.72 -27.96
N ASP A 189 2.81 -21.24 -28.99
CA ASP A 189 4.26 -21.16 -29.12
C ASP A 189 4.66 -19.82 -29.72
N TYR A 190 5.51 -19.08 -29.01
CA TYR A 190 5.98 -17.78 -29.45
C TYR A 190 7.42 -17.52 -28.97
N LEU A 191 8.01 -16.38 -29.36
CA LEU A 191 9.34 -15.99 -28.92
C LEU A 191 9.45 -15.96 -27.40
N ASP A 192 10.53 -16.51 -26.87
CA ASP A 192 10.87 -16.41 -25.45
C ASP A 192 11.45 -15.04 -25.12
N GLY A 193 11.08 -14.50 -23.96
CA GLY A 193 11.48 -13.16 -23.55
C GLY A 193 10.81 -12.71 -22.26
N ASP A 194 11.16 -11.49 -21.85
CA ASP A 194 10.60 -10.86 -20.67
C ASP A 194 9.29 -10.14 -21.01
N VAL A 195 8.20 -10.49 -20.33
CA VAL A 195 6.89 -9.86 -20.50
C VAL A 195 6.70 -8.72 -19.48
N TYR A 196 6.50 -7.50 -19.94
CA TYR A 196 6.39 -6.30 -19.10
C TYR A 196 4.95 -5.76 -19.02
N PHE A 197 4.52 -5.43 -17.80
CA PHE A 197 3.33 -4.62 -17.57
C PHE A 197 3.53 -3.20 -18.09
N GLN A 198 2.47 -2.61 -18.67
CA GLN A 198 2.48 -1.26 -19.23
C GLN A 198 1.87 -0.24 -18.25
N ALA A 199 2.36 0.99 -18.29
CA ALA A 199 1.72 2.13 -17.62
C ALA A 199 0.64 2.75 -18.52
N TRP A 200 -0.47 3.22 -17.94
CA TRP A 200 -1.56 3.94 -18.63
C TRP A 200 -2.29 3.11 -19.70
N GLU A 201 -2.26 1.79 -19.57
CA GLU A 201 -2.93 0.87 -20.49
C GLU A 201 -4.46 0.92 -20.39
N GLY A 202 -5.16 0.22 -21.28
CA GLY A 202 -6.62 0.16 -21.21
C GLY A 202 -7.08 -0.52 -19.90
N LYS A 203 -8.17 -0.05 -19.29
CA LYS A 203 -8.71 -0.51 -17.98
C LYS A 203 -8.88 -2.03 -17.82
N THR A 204 -9.06 -2.73 -18.93
CA THR A 204 -9.28 -4.18 -18.98
C THR A 204 -8.39 -4.84 -20.04
N SER A 205 -7.27 -4.21 -20.37
CA SER A 205 -6.38 -4.71 -21.42
C SER A 205 -5.55 -5.89 -20.90
N SER A 206 -5.39 -6.92 -21.71
CA SER A 206 -4.39 -7.97 -21.52
C SER A 206 -3.15 -7.75 -22.41
N GLU A 207 -3.00 -6.54 -22.96
CA GLU A 207 -1.83 -6.20 -23.78
C GLU A 207 -0.63 -5.93 -22.86
N THR A 208 0.51 -6.53 -23.15
CA THR A 208 1.79 -6.28 -22.51
C THR A 208 2.85 -6.00 -23.58
N ARG A 209 4.10 -5.83 -23.15
CA ARG A 209 5.25 -5.73 -24.06
C ARG A 209 6.20 -6.89 -23.82
N LEU A 210 6.46 -7.66 -24.86
CA LEU A 210 7.46 -8.73 -24.83
C LEU A 210 8.80 -8.16 -25.29
N ILE A 211 9.80 -8.15 -24.41
CA ILE A 211 11.17 -7.79 -24.73
C ILE A 211 11.96 -9.07 -25.01
N VAL A 212 12.51 -9.16 -26.21
CA VAL A 212 13.17 -10.36 -26.76
C VAL A 212 14.62 -10.03 -27.07
N ASN A 213 15.56 -10.81 -26.52
CA ASN A 213 16.99 -10.68 -26.83
C ASN A 213 17.31 -11.23 -28.23
N ASN A 214 18.53 -11.00 -28.73
CA ASN A 214 18.99 -11.69 -29.93
C ASN A 214 18.97 -13.23 -29.76
N ASN A 215 18.74 -13.96 -30.85
CA ASN A 215 18.72 -15.43 -30.89
C ASN A 215 17.77 -16.09 -29.85
N ALA A 216 16.64 -15.46 -29.55
CA ALA A 216 15.66 -15.99 -28.62
C ALA A 216 15.06 -17.32 -29.11
N GLY A 217 14.84 -18.21 -28.15
CA GLY A 217 14.15 -19.48 -28.37
C GLY A 217 12.65 -19.30 -28.54
N ILE A 218 11.95 -20.43 -28.54
CA ILE A 218 10.49 -20.51 -28.53
C ILE A 218 10.04 -21.00 -27.16
N ARG A 219 9.01 -20.35 -26.61
CA ARG A 219 8.32 -20.71 -25.37
C ARG A 219 6.85 -20.96 -25.67
N THR A 220 6.30 -22.03 -25.08
CA THR A 220 4.86 -22.24 -25.04
C THR A 220 4.26 -21.39 -23.92
N TYR A 221 3.38 -20.47 -24.28
CA TYR A 221 2.62 -19.64 -23.35
C TYR A 221 1.24 -20.23 -23.11
N ASP A 222 0.80 -20.24 -21.85
CA ASP A 222 -0.58 -20.59 -21.47
C ASP A 222 -1.47 -19.33 -21.50
N CYS A 223 -2.47 -19.33 -22.39
CA CYS A 223 -3.36 -18.19 -22.59
C CYS A 223 -4.28 -17.97 -21.39
N VAL A 224 -4.68 -19.03 -20.68
CA VAL A 224 -5.56 -18.93 -19.51
C VAL A 224 -4.78 -18.35 -18.33
N GLU A 225 -3.56 -18.83 -18.11
CA GLU A 225 -2.73 -18.28 -17.03
C GLU A 225 -2.41 -16.80 -17.26
N TYR A 226 -2.07 -16.45 -18.50
CA TYR A 226 -1.78 -15.06 -18.90
C TYR A 226 -3.00 -14.15 -18.71
N GLU A 227 -4.20 -14.56 -19.14
CA GLU A 227 -5.41 -13.75 -18.96
C GLU A 227 -5.75 -13.58 -17.46
N ASP A 228 -5.59 -14.64 -16.65
CA ASP A 228 -5.87 -14.61 -15.21
C ASP A 228 -4.88 -13.72 -14.44
N MET A 229 -3.60 -13.72 -14.83
CA MET A 229 -2.58 -12.84 -14.25
C MET A 229 -2.90 -11.36 -14.55
N LEU A 230 -3.24 -11.05 -15.80
CA LEU A 230 -3.53 -9.66 -16.21
C LEU A 230 -4.89 -9.18 -15.72
N PHE A 231 -5.85 -10.08 -15.59
CA PHE A 231 -7.13 -9.78 -14.96
C PHE A 231 -6.92 -9.33 -13.52
N ARG A 232 -6.21 -10.15 -12.74
CA ARG A 232 -5.84 -9.87 -11.36
C ARG A 232 -5.10 -8.54 -11.25
N PHE A 233 -4.07 -8.35 -12.06
CA PHE A 233 -3.29 -7.11 -12.11
C PHE A 233 -4.19 -5.88 -12.33
N ASN A 234 -5.07 -5.91 -13.33
CA ASN A 234 -5.95 -4.77 -13.64
C ASN A 234 -7.06 -4.52 -12.62
N THR A 235 -7.48 -5.54 -11.86
CA THR A 235 -8.56 -5.39 -10.87
C THR A 235 -8.06 -5.08 -9.49
N VAL A 236 -6.82 -5.45 -9.17
CA VAL A 236 -6.27 -5.30 -7.83
C VAL A 236 -4.96 -4.54 -7.83
N GLU A 237 -3.88 -5.09 -8.37
CA GLU A 237 -2.54 -4.49 -8.23
C GLU A 237 -2.48 -3.07 -8.84
N ARG A 238 -3.04 -2.87 -10.02
CA ARG A 238 -2.98 -1.60 -10.76
C ARG A 238 -3.77 -0.46 -10.09
N VAL A 239 -4.81 -0.79 -9.33
CA VAL A 239 -5.67 0.19 -8.65
C VAL A 239 -5.20 0.53 -7.23
N LEU A 240 -4.13 -0.10 -6.73
CA LEU A 240 -3.53 0.25 -5.44
C LEU A 240 -2.78 1.58 -5.49
N GLY A 241 -2.55 2.15 -4.29
CA GLY A 241 -1.68 3.31 -4.11
C GLY A 241 -0.19 2.94 -4.01
N TYR A 242 0.66 3.69 -4.70
CA TYR A 242 2.10 3.54 -4.79
C TYR A 242 2.80 4.89 -4.57
N LYS A 243 3.27 5.11 -3.34
CA LYS A 243 3.88 6.38 -2.93
C LYS A 243 5.18 6.69 -3.71
N HIS A 244 5.39 7.96 -4.00
CA HIS A 244 6.60 8.55 -4.58
C HIS A 244 6.61 10.07 -4.30
N ASP A 245 7.73 10.78 -4.39
CA ASP A 245 7.78 12.20 -3.98
C ASP A 245 7.55 13.20 -5.14
N VAL A 246 7.34 12.69 -6.36
CA VAL A 246 7.13 13.52 -7.55
C VAL A 246 5.77 14.22 -7.53
N LYS A 247 5.78 15.55 -7.69
CA LYS A 247 4.59 16.39 -7.82
C LYS A 247 4.52 16.97 -9.23
N ALA A 248 3.56 16.51 -10.03
CA ALA A 248 3.29 17.03 -11.37
C ALA A 248 1.82 16.75 -11.77
N PRO A 249 1.23 17.51 -12.71
CA PRO A 249 -0.13 17.26 -13.20
C PRO A 249 -0.26 15.85 -13.81
N GLY A 250 -1.32 15.13 -13.46
CA GLY A 250 -1.58 13.77 -13.88
C GLY A 250 -0.92 12.68 -13.01
N ILE A 251 -0.33 13.05 -11.88
CA ILE A 251 0.40 12.16 -10.99
C ILE A 251 -0.28 12.11 -9.60
N ASP A 252 -0.79 10.95 -9.22
CA ASP A 252 -1.71 10.76 -8.08
C ASP A 252 -1.36 9.57 -7.16
N HIS A 253 -0.14 9.04 -7.26
CA HIS A 253 0.31 7.81 -6.62
C HIS A 253 -0.47 6.54 -7.04
N CYS A 254 -1.06 6.46 -8.22
CA CYS A 254 -1.50 5.18 -8.77
C CYS A 254 -0.32 4.32 -9.28
N TYR A 255 -0.59 3.06 -9.64
CA TYR A 255 0.41 2.19 -10.27
C TYR A 255 1.02 2.83 -11.51
N ASP A 256 0.18 3.40 -12.38
CA ASP A 256 0.59 3.91 -13.68
C ASP A 256 1.57 5.08 -13.52
N CYS A 257 1.30 6.01 -12.60
CA CYS A 257 2.19 7.14 -12.34
C CYS A 257 3.46 6.72 -11.59
N ARG A 258 3.40 5.78 -10.65
CA ARG A 258 4.62 5.22 -10.02
C ARG A 258 5.51 4.53 -11.06
N THR A 259 4.89 3.80 -11.98
CA THR A 259 5.57 3.12 -13.08
C THR A 259 6.26 4.11 -13.99
N GLU A 260 5.58 5.20 -14.35
CA GLU A 260 6.19 6.29 -15.11
C GLU A 260 7.38 6.92 -14.39
N VAL A 261 7.23 7.25 -13.09
CA VAL A 261 8.33 7.75 -12.27
C VAL A 261 9.50 6.77 -12.28
N PHE A 262 9.24 5.47 -12.16
CA PHE A 262 10.27 4.43 -12.20
C PHE A 262 11.04 4.42 -13.53
N ILE A 263 10.35 4.47 -14.66
CA ILE A 263 10.99 4.47 -15.98
C ILE A 263 11.90 5.67 -16.15
N ILE A 264 11.40 6.85 -15.77
CA ILE A 264 12.16 8.10 -15.88
C ILE A 264 13.37 8.07 -14.93
N GLU A 265 13.22 7.54 -13.71
CA GLU A 265 14.32 7.31 -12.77
C GLU A 265 15.43 6.46 -13.39
N GLU A 266 15.09 5.32 -14.00
CA GLU A 266 16.07 4.42 -14.62
C GLU A 266 16.76 5.05 -15.83
N TYR A 267 16.01 5.76 -16.68
CA TYR A 267 16.57 6.52 -17.79
C TYR A 267 17.57 7.59 -17.31
N LEU A 268 17.20 8.38 -16.29
CA LEU A 268 18.06 9.44 -15.75
C LEU A 268 19.33 8.87 -15.09
N LYS A 269 19.27 7.67 -14.50
CA LYS A 269 20.46 6.96 -13.98
C LYS A 269 21.41 6.50 -15.09
N LEU A 270 20.87 6.08 -16.24
CA LEU A 270 21.67 5.66 -17.39
C LEU A 270 22.35 6.86 -18.08
N ARG A 271 21.68 8.01 -18.10
CA ARG A 271 22.07 9.17 -18.90
C ARG A 271 23.52 9.68 -18.71
N PRO A 272 24.09 9.77 -17.50
CA PRO A 272 25.50 10.15 -17.33
C PRO A 272 26.47 9.25 -18.10
N LYS A 273 26.23 7.93 -18.10
CA LYS A 273 27.04 6.97 -18.86
C LYS A 273 26.90 7.17 -20.37
N LEU A 274 25.69 7.49 -20.83
CA LEU A 274 25.45 7.84 -22.24
C LEU A 274 26.27 9.08 -22.65
N ILE A 275 26.29 10.12 -21.81
CA ILE A 275 27.06 11.36 -22.06
C ILE A 275 28.56 11.07 -22.14
N GLU A 276 29.07 10.20 -21.28
CA GLU A 276 30.49 9.84 -21.24
C GLU A 276 30.92 9.05 -22.47
N LYS A 277 30.13 8.05 -22.87
CA LYS A 277 30.51 7.10 -23.92
C LYS A 277 30.15 7.56 -25.32
N MET A 278 29.06 8.31 -25.49
CA MET A 278 28.53 8.65 -26.79
C MET A 278 28.84 10.12 -27.13
N LYS A 279 29.51 10.36 -28.27
CA LYS A 279 29.77 11.72 -28.78
C LYS A 279 28.59 12.18 -29.64
N PHE A 280 27.66 12.94 -29.07
CA PHE A 280 26.47 13.44 -29.78
C PHE A 280 26.05 14.85 -29.33
N PRO A 281 25.32 15.59 -30.18
CA PRO A 281 24.70 16.84 -29.79
C PRO A 281 23.57 16.59 -28.77
N LYS A 282 23.68 17.20 -27.59
CA LYS A 282 22.68 17.11 -26.53
C LYS A 282 21.49 18.01 -26.91
N THR A 283 20.29 17.45 -26.98
CA THR A 283 19.06 18.23 -27.18
C THR A 283 18.65 18.93 -25.87
N ASP A 284 17.81 19.97 -25.94
CA ASP A 284 17.28 20.65 -24.75
C ASP A 284 16.52 19.69 -23.83
N LEU A 285 15.76 18.76 -24.41
CA LEU A 285 14.99 17.77 -23.64
C LEU A 285 15.91 16.76 -22.96
N PHE A 286 17.00 16.36 -23.64
CA PHE A 286 18.00 15.46 -23.08
C PHE A 286 18.69 16.07 -21.83
N LEU A 287 18.77 17.40 -21.75
CA LEU A 287 19.41 18.13 -20.64
C LEU A 287 18.52 18.34 -19.40
N LYS A 288 17.22 18.01 -19.45
CA LYS A 288 16.33 18.13 -18.28
C LYS A 288 16.80 17.20 -17.16
N ASN A 289 16.82 17.66 -15.90
CA ASN A 289 17.50 16.91 -14.83
C ASN A 289 16.56 16.33 -13.77
N THR A 290 15.28 16.75 -13.75
CA THR A 290 14.32 16.28 -12.76
C THR A 290 13.21 15.47 -13.39
N ILE A 291 12.64 14.54 -12.63
CA ILE A 291 11.51 13.72 -13.07
C ILE A 291 10.27 14.59 -13.33
N ALA A 292 10.07 15.63 -12.51
CA ALA A 292 8.95 16.56 -12.66
C ALA A 292 9.04 17.36 -13.98
N ASP A 293 10.23 17.84 -14.34
CA ASP A 293 10.44 18.52 -15.62
C ASP A 293 10.17 17.58 -16.81
N PHE A 294 10.63 16.34 -16.72
CA PHE A 294 10.33 15.31 -17.73
C PHE A 294 8.83 15.10 -17.91
N ILE A 295 8.10 14.94 -16.81
CA ILE A 295 6.63 14.76 -16.83
C ILE A 295 5.94 15.99 -17.41
N TYR A 296 6.40 17.20 -17.09
CA TYR A 296 5.85 18.43 -17.66
C TYR A 296 6.03 18.48 -19.19
N GLU A 297 7.22 18.12 -19.69
CA GLU A 297 7.48 18.08 -21.13
C GLU A 297 6.68 16.96 -21.82
N ILE A 298 6.49 15.79 -21.18
CA ILE A 298 5.58 14.73 -21.68
C ILE A 298 4.15 15.28 -21.76
N ASN A 299 3.66 15.93 -20.71
CA ASN A 299 2.32 16.53 -20.68
C ASN A 299 2.11 17.52 -21.81
N LYS A 300 3.09 18.41 -22.03
CA LYS A 300 3.07 19.41 -23.11
C LYS A 300 3.09 18.75 -24.49
N ASN A 301 4.01 17.82 -24.73
CA ASN A 301 4.16 17.14 -26.02
C ASN A 301 2.89 16.35 -26.40
N LEU A 302 2.29 15.67 -25.43
CA LEU A 302 1.11 14.84 -25.64
C LEU A 302 -0.23 15.58 -25.50
N ARG A 303 -0.20 16.91 -25.30
CA ARG A 303 -1.39 17.76 -25.08
C ARG A 303 -2.30 17.16 -23.98
N ALA A 304 -1.69 16.80 -22.86
CA ALA A 304 -2.36 16.09 -21.77
C ALA A 304 -3.53 16.90 -21.16
N ASP A 305 -3.49 18.23 -21.27
CA ASP A 305 -4.57 19.17 -20.91
C ASP A 305 -5.85 18.98 -21.73
N LYS A 306 -5.76 18.33 -22.90
CA LYS A 306 -6.90 18.00 -23.77
C LYS A 306 -7.30 16.53 -23.66
N LYS A 307 -6.51 15.71 -22.96
CA LYS A 307 -6.77 14.28 -22.84
C LYS A 307 -7.80 14.04 -21.74
N LYS A 308 -9.01 13.67 -22.15
CA LYS A 308 -10.07 13.18 -21.26
C LYS A 308 -10.17 11.65 -21.29
N ASP A 309 -10.66 11.10 -20.19
CA ASP A 309 -11.10 9.71 -20.10
C ASP A 309 -12.35 9.63 -19.22
N GLU A 310 -13.18 8.61 -19.47
CA GLU A 310 -14.40 8.35 -18.70
C GLU A 310 -14.12 7.30 -17.65
N LEU A 311 -14.30 7.61 -16.38
CA LEU A 311 -14.08 6.67 -15.30
C LEU A 311 -15.40 6.33 -14.64
N THR A 312 -15.45 5.12 -14.10
CA THR A 312 -16.68 4.56 -13.54
C THR A 312 -16.47 4.22 -12.09
N VAL A 313 -17.38 4.68 -11.22
CA VAL A 313 -17.28 4.40 -9.79
C VAL A 313 -18.64 4.24 -9.12
N SER A 314 -18.72 3.35 -8.12
CA SER A 314 -19.97 2.99 -7.43
C SER A 314 -20.14 3.78 -6.14
N LEU A 315 -21.10 4.71 -6.09
CA LEU A 315 -21.52 5.41 -4.87
C LEU A 315 -22.85 4.88 -4.36
N LYS A 316 -22.92 4.51 -3.08
CA LYS A 316 -24.18 4.10 -2.42
C LYS A 316 -24.96 3.03 -3.22
N GLY A 317 -24.24 2.16 -3.94
CA GLY A 317 -24.83 1.12 -4.79
C GLY A 317 -25.22 1.57 -6.20
N GLN A 318 -25.06 2.84 -6.56
CA GLN A 318 -25.27 3.37 -7.91
C GLN A 318 -23.93 3.59 -8.62
N GLN A 319 -23.87 3.18 -9.88
CA GLN A 319 -22.69 3.38 -10.72
C GLN A 319 -22.75 4.75 -11.41
N ILE A 320 -21.75 5.59 -11.18
CA ILE A 320 -21.64 6.93 -11.76
C ILE A 320 -20.48 6.95 -12.75
N TRP A 321 -20.72 7.65 -13.85
CA TRP A 321 -19.74 7.93 -14.90
C TRP A 321 -19.40 9.40 -14.85
N TYR A 322 -18.13 9.72 -15.01
CA TYR A 322 -17.71 11.10 -15.13
C TYR A 322 -16.50 11.17 -16.05
N SER A 323 -16.37 12.31 -16.73
CA SER A 323 -15.27 12.60 -17.63
C SER A 323 -14.26 13.48 -16.92
N VAL A 324 -13.00 13.03 -16.85
CA VAL A 324 -11.92 13.77 -16.19
C VAL A 324 -10.80 14.10 -17.18
N CYS A 325 -10.25 15.31 -17.08
CA CYS A 325 -9.05 15.69 -17.81
C CYS A 325 -7.80 15.18 -17.07
N PHE A 326 -6.83 14.63 -17.80
CA PHE A 326 -5.61 14.04 -17.23
C PHE A 326 -4.86 15.01 -16.31
N THR A 327 -4.68 16.27 -16.70
CA THR A 327 -3.93 17.25 -15.89
C THR A 327 -4.63 17.67 -14.61
N ASN A 328 -5.93 17.40 -14.48
CA ASN A 328 -6.69 17.69 -13.26
C ASN A 328 -6.54 16.58 -12.22
N ILE A 329 -5.90 15.47 -12.57
CA ILE A 329 -5.61 14.35 -11.67
C ILE A 329 -4.34 14.71 -10.90
N PHE A 330 -4.46 14.85 -9.58
CA PHE A 330 -3.31 14.94 -8.67
C PHE A 330 -3.70 14.46 -7.28
N PHE A 331 -2.71 14.03 -6.50
CA PHE A 331 -2.96 13.56 -5.15
C PHE A 331 -3.51 14.69 -4.26
N GLY A 332 -4.63 14.42 -3.59
CA GLY A 332 -5.30 15.39 -2.72
C GLY A 332 -6.17 16.43 -3.45
N ALA A 333 -6.45 16.23 -4.74
CA ALA A 333 -7.37 17.09 -5.48
C ALA A 333 -8.76 17.14 -4.81
N ASN A 334 -9.35 18.34 -4.75
CA ASN A 334 -10.70 18.51 -4.24
C ASN A 334 -11.68 17.83 -5.20
N LEU A 335 -12.33 16.77 -4.71
CA LEU A 335 -13.32 16.02 -5.48
C LEU A 335 -14.46 16.92 -5.94
N GLU A 336 -14.93 17.85 -5.10
CA GLU A 336 -16.03 18.76 -5.48
C GLU A 336 -15.67 19.62 -6.70
N GLU A 337 -14.42 20.07 -6.81
CA GLU A 337 -13.93 20.82 -7.99
C GLU A 337 -13.81 19.93 -9.24
N LEU A 338 -13.36 18.68 -9.06
CA LEU A 338 -13.33 17.65 -10.12
C LEU A 338 -14.75 17.23 -10.58
N PHE A 339 -15.74 17.37 -9.70
CA PHE A 339 -17.12 16.92 -9.88
C PHE A 339 -18.13 18.04 -10.11
N ASN A 340 -17.68 19.22 -10.54
CA ASN A 340 -18.59 20.25 -11.01
C ASN A 340 -19.58 19.67 -12.04
N ARG A 341 -20.84 20.11 -11.96
CA ARG A 341 -22.03 19.49 -12.58
C ARG A 341 -21.87 19.20 -14.08
N ASP A 342 -21.02 19.93 -14.78
CA ASP A 342 -20.76 19.77 -16.22
C ASP A 342 -19.98 18.48 -16.60
N CYS A 343 -19.41 17.77 -15.62
CA CYS A 343 -18.57 16.58 -15.85
C CYS A 343 -19.27 15.24 -15.54
N ILE A 344 -20.50 15.27 -15.00
CA ILE A 344 -21.28 14.09 -14.63
C ILE A 344 -22.26 13.77 -15.76
N THR A 345 -21.99 12.71 -16.51
CA THR A 345 -22.95 12.13 -17.45
C THR A 345 -23.77 11.06 -16.74
N ILE A 346 -25.02 11.40 -16.42
CA ILE A 346 -26.01 10.40 -15.99
C ILE A 346 -26.41 9.60 -17.24
N PRO A 347 -26.44 8.26 -17.21
CA PRO A 347 -26.90 7.49 -18.35
C PRO A 347 -28.31 7.93 -18.72
N ASN A 348 -28.50 8.44 -19.93
CA ASN A 348 -29.82 8.39 -20.55
C ASN A 348 -30.16 6.89 -20.67
N ASN A 349 -31.19 6.44 -19.96
CA ASN A 349 -31.84 5.18 -20.27
C ASN A 349 -32.48 5.30 -21.66
N LYS A 350 -31.66 5.20 -22.70
CA LYS A 350 -32.06 4.72 -24.01
C LYS A 350 -31.39 3.37 -24.17
N ASN A 351 -32.09 2.33 -23.71
CA ASN A 351 -31.97 1.06 -24.39
C ASN A 351 -32.43 1.31 -25.83
N SER A 352 -31.50 1.20 -26.77
CA SER A 352 -31.87 0.82 -28.14
C SER A 352 -32.27 -0.65 -28.11
N SER A 353 -33.50 -0.89 -27.73
CA SER A 353 -34.37 -1.86 -28.39
C SER A 353 -35.70 -1.15 -28.50
N ASP A 354 -35.97 -0.67 -29.71
CA ASP A 354 -37.25 -0.27 -30.29
C ASP A 354 -38.38 0.26 -29.37
N ASP A 355 -38.80 1.47 -29.72
CA ASP A 355 -40.13 2.05 -29.64
C ASP A 355 -40.92 2.17 -28.31
N GLU A 356 -41.31 3.44 -28.11
CA GLU A 356 -42.62 3.91 -27.63
C GLU A 356 -43.00 4.00 -26.14
N PHE A 357 -43.68 5.12 -25.90
CA PHE A 357 -44.54 5.56 -24.80
C PHE A 357 -43.99 6.41 -23.64
N LEU A 358 -44.71 7.53 -23.53
CA LEU A 358 -44.59 8.75 -22.72
C LEU A 358 -45.07 8.57 -21.28
N ASP A 359 -44.71 9.58 -20.50
CA ASP A 359 -45.39 10.08 -19.29
C ASP A 359 -45.69 9.05 -18.21
N ASP A 360 -44.88 9.05 -17.15
CA ASP A 360 -45.45 9.54 -15.89
C ASP A 360 -44.40 9.92 -14.84
N GLU A 361 -44.80 10.91 -14.05
CA GLU A 361 -44.26 11.31 -12.74
C GLU A 361 -43.06 12.25 -12.67
N LYS A 362 -43.40 13.49 -13.00
CA LYS A 362 -42.91 14.79 -12.51
C LYS A 362 -42.89 14.97 -10.97
N GLU A 363 -42.74 13.93 -10.15
CA GLU A 363 -42.95 14.03 -8.70
C GLU A 363 -41.83 13.44 -7.82
N LYS A 364 -40.56 13.59 -8.21
CA LYS A 364 -39.41 13.41 -7.28
C LYS A 364 -38.31 14.47 -7.43
N PHE A 365 -38.72 15.72 -7.63
CA PHE A 365 -37.83 16.88 -7.54
C PHE A 365 -38.22 17.75 -6.34
N GLN A 366 -38.08 17.24 -5.11
CA GLN A 366 -38.12 18.07 -3.90
C GLN A 366 -37.56 17.43 -2.61
N VAL A 367 -36.45 16.69 -2.71
CA VAL A 367 -35.57 16.45 -1.54
C VAL A 367 -34.10 16.57 -1.97
N GLN A 368 -33.69 17.79 -2.31
CA GLN A 368 -32.30 18.24 -2.25
C GLN A 368 -32.11 18.97 -0.92
N GLN A 369 -31.46 18.32 0.05
CA GLN A 369 -30.58 18.93 1.06
C GLN A 369 -30.07 17.83 2.02
N SER A 370 -29.01 17.13 1.62
CA SER A 370 -27.95 16.65 2.53
C SER A 370 -26.90 15.84 1.76
N MET A 371 -25.67 16.35 1.80
CA MET A 371 -24.40 15.65 1.60
C MET A 371 -24.16 14.98 0.24
N ILE A 372 -23.65 15.82 -0.66
CA ILE A 372 -22.78 15.41 -1.77
C ILE A 372 -21.46 14.94 -1.15
N LYS A 373 -21.14 13.65 -1.27
CA LYS A 373 -19.76 13.14 -1.24
C LYS A 373 -19.62 12.26 -2.48
N SER A 374 -18.76 12.70 -3.38
CA SER A 374 -18.73 12.33 -4.80
C SER A 374 -17.66 11.25 -5.12
N PRO A 375 -17.80 10.42 -6.18
CA PRO A 375 -17.27 9.05 -6.25
C PRO A 375 -15.78 8.80 -6.47
N HIS A 376 -14.90 9.77 -6.66
CA HIS A 376 -13.65 9.47 -7.41
C HIS A 376 -12.59 8.70 -6.61
N THR A 377 -12.82 8.56 -5.32
CA THR A 377 -11.97 7.85 -4.38
C THR A 377 -12.32 6.36 -4.29
N LEU A 378 -13.41 5.87 -4.89
CA LEU A 378 -14.10 4.66 -4.42
C LEU A 378 -13.53 3.28 -4.78
N GLN A 379 -12.51 3.19 -5.64
CA GLN A 379 -11.71 1.94 -5.69
C GLN A 379 -10.57 1.92 -4.68
N ASN A 380 -10.17 3.08 -4.16
CA ASN A 380 -9.35 3.18 -2.96
C ASN A 380 -10.21 3.38 -1.68
N SER A 381 -11.49 3.72 -1.77
CA SER A 381 -12.32 4.04 -0.59
C SER A 381 -12.98 2.83 0.08
N LYS A 382 -12.78 1.61 -0.41
CA LYS A 382 -12.94 0.46 0.50
C LYS A 382 -11.85 0.45 1.58
N PHE A 383 -10.79 1.25 1.42
CA PHE A 383 -9.65 1.34 2.34
C PHE A 383 -9.19 2.76 2.71
N LEU A 384 -9.80 3.83 2.19
CA LEU A 384 -9.42 5.21 2.48
C LEU A 384 -10.63 6.05 2.94
N GLU A 385 -11.35 5.59 3.97
CA GLU A 385 -12.06 6.55 4.82
C GLU A 385 -10.96 7.35 5.53
N ILE A 386 -10.89 8.68 5.34
CA ILE A 386 -10.04 9.52 6.18
C ILE A 386 -10.80 9.69 7.48
N ILE A 387 -10.34 8.95 8.47
CA ILE A 387 -10.87 8.95 9.82
C ILE A 387 -10.39 10.22 10.53
N ASN A 388 -11.35 10.98 11.07
CA ASN A 388 -11.05 12.17 11.87
C ASN A 388 -10.52 11.77 13.26
N GLU A 389 -10.13 12.75 14.07
CA GLU A 389 -9.53 12.46 15.37
C GLU A 389 -10.51 11.78 16.35
N GLU A 390 -11.79 12.18 16.33
CA GLU A 390 -12.82 11.59 17.18
C GLU A 390 -13.07 10.11 16.83
N ASP A 391 -13.17 9.81 15.54
CA ASP A 391 -13.34 8.47 15.01
C ASP A 391 -12.06 7.61 15.20
N PHE A 392 -10.86 8.20 15.17
CA PHE A 392 -9.62 7.46 15.44
C PHE A 392 -9.62 6.95 16.88
N GLN A 393 -9.95 7.82 17.83
CA GLN A 393 -9.95 7.48 19.26
C GLN A 393 -10.98 6.40 19.56
N THR A 394 -12.18 6.48 18.96
CA THR A 394 -13.19 5.42 19.11
C THR A 394 -12.76 4.10 18.47
N ARG A 395 -12.01 4.14 17.36
CA ARG A 395 -11.51 2.93 16.67
C ARG A 395 -10.24 2.34 17.30
N ARG A 396 -9.58 3.04 18.22
CA ARG A 396 -8.40 2.58 18.98
C ARG A 396 -8.77 1.64 20.14
N ILE A 397 -9.98 1.80 20.66
CA ILE A 397 -10.45 1.11 21.86
C ILE A 397 -11.43 0.01 21.46
N LEU A 398 -11.15 -1.21 21.91
CA LEU A 398 -12.05 -2.33 21.77
C LEU A 398 -13.06 -2.32 22.93
N ASN A 399 -14.33 -2.11 22.59
CA ASN A 399 -15.45 -2.16 23.52
C ASN A 399 -16.52 -3.16 23.04
N ASP A 400 -17.61 -3.29 23.81
CA ASP A 400 -18.67 -4.24 23.48
C ASP A 400 -19.45 -3.89 22.22
N ASP A 401 -19.48 -2.62 21.84
CA ASP A 401 -20.20 -2.13 20.67
C ASP A 401 -19.29 -2.08 19.42
N PHE A 402 -18.00 -2.41 19.58
CA PHE A 402 -17.05 -2.42 18.49
C PHE A 402 -17.55 -3.38 17.39
N PRO A 403 -17.57 -2.96 16.12
CA PRO A 403 -18.28 -3.75 15.13
C PRO A 403 -17.60 -5.10 14.87
N GLN A 404 -18.41 -6.11 14.57
CA GLN A 404 -17.96 -7.47 14.33
C GLN A 404 -17.88 -7.78 12.83
N MET A 405 -16.98 -8.68 12.46
CA MET A 405 -16.95 -9.27 11.13
C MET A 405 -16.74 -10.78 11.25
N ASN A 406 -17.68 -11.56 10.70
CA ASN A 406 -17.49 -12.99 10.58
C ASN A 406 -16.36 -13.30 9.60
N ARG A 407 -15.60 -14.37 9.84
CA ARG A 407 -14.63 -14.89 8.86
C ARG A 407 -15.38 -15.35 7.60
N SER A 408 -15.58 -14.45 6.64
CA SER A 408 -15.89 -14.81 5.27
C SER A 408 -14.59 -15.16 4.52
N LYS A 409 -14.69 -15.77 3.34
CA LYS A 409 -13.56 -16.08 2.43
C LYS A 409 -12.76 -14.83 1.96
N PHE A 410 -13.03 -13.66 2.53
CA PHE A 410 -12.28 -12.43 2.25
C PHE A 410 -10.96 -12.47 3.03
N GLU A 411 -9.89 -12.93 2.36
CA GLU A 411 -8.51 -12.73 2.80
C GLU A 411 -8.03 -11.37 2.27
N PRO A 412 -7.79 -10.36 3.11
CA PRO A 412 -7.12 -9.15 2.63
C PRO A 412 -5.68 -9.50 2.27
N LYS A 413 -5.40 -9.38 0.97
CA LYS A 413 -4.09 -9.67 0.38
C LYS A 413 -3.11 -8.49 0.45
N SER A 414 -3.52 -7.34 0.98
CA SER A 414 -2.70 -6.13 1.06
C SER A 414 -2.83 -5.46 2.42
N CYS A 415 -1.84 -5.66 3.28
CA CYS A 415 -1.61 -4.83 4.45
C CYS A 415 -0.19 -4.30 4.31
N THR A 416 -0.04 -2.97 4.25
CA THR A 416 1.25 -2.29 4.09
C THR A 416 2.07 -2.27 5.38
N THR A 417 1.47 -2.66 6.51
CA THR A 417 2.12 -2.58 7.83
C THR A 417 3.06 -3.76 8.07
N VAL A 418 4.33 -3.47 8.29
CA VAL A 418 5.34 -4.46 8.68
C VAL A 418 5.16 -4.81 10.16
N PHE A 419 5.11 -6.09 10.49
CA PHE A 419 5.11 -6.52 11.89
C PHE A 419 6.39 -6.05 12.60
N PHE A 420 6.24 -5.24 13.66
CA PHE A 420 7.36 -4.73 14.44
C PHE A 420 7.05 -4.84 15.93
N LYS A 421 7.33 -6.03 16.50
CA LYS A 421 7.01 -6.37 17.89
C LYS A 421 7.53 -5.36 18.93
N GLU A 422 8.80 -4.97 18.82
CA GLU A 422 9.43 -4.07 19.79
C GLU A 422 8.86 -2.65 19.72
N ARG A 423 8.57 -2.16 18.51
CA ARG A 423 7.92 -0.86 18.28
C ARG A 423 6.49 -0.86 18.81
N SER A 424 5.74 -1.94 18.56
CA SER A 424 4.39 -2.17 19.06
C SER A 424 4.31 -2.03 20.58
N LEU A 425 5.16 -2.77 21.30
CA LEU A 425 5.17 -2.75 22.76
C LEU A 425 5.63 -1.39 23.31
N ARG A 426 6.65 -0.78 22.70
CA ARG A 426 7.16 0.55 23.12
C ARG A 426 6.07 1.62 23.07
N LEU A 427 5.27 1.66 22.00
CA LEU A 427 4.19 2.65 21.86
C LEU A 427 3.10 2.45 22.92
N CYS A 428 2.69 1.22 23.20
CA CYS A 428 1.73 0.93 24.27
C CYS A 428 2.28 1.35 25.66
N GLU A 429 3.55 1.08 25.94
CA GLU A 429 4.20 1.46 27.21
C GLU A 429 4.25 2.99 27.39
N ILE A 430 4.65 3.72 26.34
CA ILE A 430 4.70 5.19 26.34
C ILE A 430 3.30 5.77 26.54
N GLU A 431 2.30 5.28 25.80
CA GLU A 431 0.92 5.73 25.93
C GLU A 431 0.39 5.52 27.36
N PHE A 432 0.60 4.33 27.90
CA PHE A 432 0.16 3.98 29.25
C PHE A 432 0.82 4.84 30.32
N LEU A 433 2.15 5.00 30.27
CA LEU A 433 2.88 5.80 31.26
C LEU A 433 2.49 7.28 31.17
N THR A 434 2.37 7.83 29.96
CA THR A 434 1.90 9.21 29.75
C THR A 434 0.51 9.39 30.34
N LYS A 435 -0.45 8.52 29.99
CA LYS A 435 -1.83 8.57 30.50
C LYS A 435 -1.87 8.43 32.02
N SER A 436 -1.03 7.58 32.59
CA SER A 436 -0.94 7.41 34.05
C SER A 436 -0.40 8.67 34.74
N CYS A 437 0.60 9.32 34.15
CA CYS A 437 1.14 10.58 34.66
C CYS A 437 0.12 11.72 34.57
N VAL A 438 -0.57 11.85 33.43
CA VAL A 438 -1.64 12.86 33.25
C VAL A 438 -2.72 12.70 34.31
N ASP A 439 -3.20 11.48 34.55
CA ASP A 439 -4.24 11.23 35.55
C ASP A 439 -3.74 11.53 36.99
N LEU A 440 -2.46 11.28 37.29
CA LEU A 440 -1.87 11.61 38.59
C LEU A 440 -1.77 13.12 38.80
N ILE A 441 -1.40 13.86 37.75
CA ILE A 441 -1.38 15.33 37.74
C ILE A 441 -2.79 15.87 37.99
N GLN A 442 -3.79 15.38 37.24
CA GLN A 442 -5.18 15.81 37.37
C GLN A 442 -5.77 15.50 38.75
N LYS A 443 -5.43 14.33 39.33
CA LYS A 443 -5.85 13.95 40.69
C LYS A 443 -5.06 14.67 41.81
N LYS A 444 -4.16 15.60 41.48
CA LYS A 444 -3.28 16.34 42.41
C LYS A 444 -2.43 15.41 43.30
N ASN A 445 -2.16 14.20 42.81
CA ASN A 445 -1.37 13.17 43.52
C ASN A 445 0.10 13.12 43.06
N PHE A 446 0.53 14.08 42.23
CA PHE A 446 1.87 14.09 41.61
C PHE A 446 3.03 14.33 42.61
N ASN A 447 2.74 14.75 43.85
CA ASN A 447 3.77 14.94 44.88
C ASN A 447 4.30 13.63 45.51
N LYS A 448 3.75 12.47 45.13
CA LYS A 448 4.21 11.17 45.62
C LYS A 448 5.24 10.56 44.68
N LYS A 449 6.26 9.92 45.25
CA LYS A 449 7.23 9.13 44.47
C LYS A 449 6.50 8.03 43.70
N ILE A 450 6.91 7.78 42.46
CA ILE A 450 6.25 6.82 41.56
C ILE A 450 7.15 5.61 41.35
N VAL A 451 6.60 4.42 41.50
CA VAL A 451 7.27 3.14 41.21
C VAL A 451 6.49 2.37 40.16
N CYS A 452 7.18 1.87 39.14
CA CYS A 452 6.65 0.99 38.11
C CYS A 452 7.22 -0.42 38.30
N PHE A 453 6.35 -1.37 38.63
CA PHE A 453 6.68 -2.78 38.61
C PHE A 453 6.44 -3.32 37.19
N TYR A 454 7.48 -3.82 36.53
CA TYR A 454 7.40 -4.35 35.19
C TYR A 454 7.72 -5.85 35.20
N ALA A 455 6.73 -6.71 34.94
CA ALA A 455 6.94 -8.15 34.73
C ALA A 455 7.00 -8.53 33.23
N GLY A 456 7.97 -9.36 32.84
CA GLY A 456 8.16 -9.85 31.47
C GLY A 456 8.96 -8.91 30.55
N SER A 457 10.00 -8.27 31.08
CA SER A 457 10.71 -7.13 30.49
C SER A 457 12.04 -7.43 29.79
N ALA A 458 12.67 -8.59 29.99
CA ALA A 458 14.11 -8.76 29.69
C ALA A 458 14.51 -8.66 28.22
N ALA A 459 13.61 -8.98 27.29
CA ALA A 459 13.98 -9.19 25.89
C ALA A 459 14.07 -7.92 25.02
N SER A 460 14.27 -6.72 25.61
CA SER A 460 13.88 -5.50 24.91
C SER A 460 14.89 -4.34 25.01
N LYS A 461 15.60 -4.06 23.90
CA LYS A 461 16.39 -2.83 23.66
C LYS A 461 15.56 -1.53 23.68
N ARG A 462 14.30 -1.59 24.11
CA ARG A 462 13.38 -0.44 24.20
C ARG A 462 13.34 0.20 25.58
N LEU A 463 13.76 -0.51 26.61
CA LEU A 463 13.69 -0.03 27.99
C LEU A 463 14.54 1.22 28.21
N ASP A 464 15.72 1.32 27.59
CA ASP A 464 16.60 2.50 27.68
C ASP A 464 15.89 3.81 27.33
N HIS A 465 15.07 3.80 26.26
CA HIS A 465 14.31 4.97 25.86
C HIS A 465 13.17 5.29 26.82
N LEU A 466 12.50 4.26 27.34
CA LEU A 466 11.39 4.44 28.27
C LEU A 466 11.84 5.12 29.56
N PHE A 467 13.01 4.73 30.09
CA PHE A 467 13.56 5.33 31.31
C PHE A 467 13.98 6.78 31.10
N ASN A 468 14.59 7.07 29.96
CA ASN A 468 14.98 8.45 29.61
C ASN A 468 13.77 9.36 29.43
N MET A 469 12.63 8.83 28.96
CA MET A 469 11.38 9.59 28.83
C MET A 469 10.65 9.82 30.15
N PHE A 470 10.81 8.90 31.11
CA PHE A 470 10.15 8.96 32.43
C PHE A 470 11.16 8.88 33.58
N PRO A 471 12.13 9.80 33.67
CA PRO A 471 13.25 9.71 34.61
C PRO A 471 12.83 9.86 36.09
N PHE A 472 11.60 10.31 36.35
CA PHE A 472 11.01 10.46 37.68
C PHE A 472 10.29 9.20 38.18
N ILE A 473 10.17 8.15 37.36
CA ILE A 473 9.58 6.87 37.74
C ILE A 473 10.70 5.90 38.09
N LYS A 474 10.64 5.29 39.29
CA LYS A 474 11.52 4.18 39.64
C LYS A 474 11.01 2.89 39.01
N PHE A 475 11.82 2.19 38.23
CA PHE A 475 11.44 0.95 37.57
C PHE A 475 12.03 -0.27 38.31
N LEU A 476 11.17 -1.23 38.64
CA LEU A 476 11.56 -2.54 39.14
C LEU A 476 11.17 -3.58 38.08
N LEU A 477 12.18 -4.21 37.48
CA LEU A 477 12.04 -5.04 36.29
C LEU A 477 12.21 -6.52 36.67
N PHE A 478 11.25 -7.36 36.29
CA PHE A 478 11.18 -8.77 36.63
C PHE A 478 11.10 -9.62 35.36
N ASP A 479 12.11 -10.44 35.10
CA ASP A 479 12.07 -11.47 34.07
C ASP A 479 13.17 -12.50 34.34
N PRO A 480 12.93 -13.81 34.19
CA PRO A 480 13.98 -14.83 34.35
C PRO A 480 15.12 -14.72 33.33
N LYS A 481 14.92 -14.04 32.20
CA LYS A 481 15.96 -13.88 31.18
C LYS A 481 16.88 -12.72 31.52
N LYS A 482 18.08 -12.77 30.94
CA LYS A 482 19.07 -11.69 31.07
C LYS A 482 18.56 -10.40 30.42
N PHE A 483 18.80 -9.29 31.11
CA PHE A 483 18.53 -7.93 30.65
C PHE A 483 19.75 -7.35 29.92
N ASP A 484 19.50 -6.55 28.89
CA ASP A 484 20.52 -5.83 28.11
C ASP A 484 20.73 -4.39 28.61
N ILE A 485 20.43 -4.11 29.89
CA ILE A 485 20.48 -2.79 30.50
C ILE A 485 21.19 -2.86 31.85
N GLU A 486 21.92 -1.81 32.21
CA GLU A 486 22.63 -1.74 33.48
C GLU A 486 21.72 -1.16 34.59
N PRO A 487 21.72 -1.75 35.79
CA PRO A 487 20.93 -1.23 36.91
C PRO A 487 21.50 0.10 37.40
N ASN A 488 20.64 0.94 37.97
CA ASN A 488 21.03 2.17 38.66
C ASN A 488 20.05 2.50 39.80
N ASN A 489 20.15 3.70 40.39
CA ASN A 489 19.28 4.10 41.50
C ASN A 489 17.77 4.14 41.14
N MET A 490 17.44 4.38 39.87
CA MET A 490 16.08 4.42 39.35
C MET A 490 15.66 3.13 38.63
N ILE A 491 16.60 2.22 38.34
CA ILE A 491 16.36 0.97 37.61
C ILE A 491 16.88 -0.21 38.44
N VAL A 492 15.95 -0.99 38.99
CA VAL A 492 16.26 -2.22 39.73
C VAL A 492 15.92 -3.41 38.86
N ILE A 493 16.89 -4.30 38.65
CA ILE A 493 16.73 -5.51 37.84
C ILE A 493 16.64 -6.73 38.76
N LYS A 494 15.63 -7.56 38.55
CA LYS A 494 15.38 -8.81 39.24
C LYS A 494 15.24 -9.92 38.20
N GLN A 495 16.28 -10.76 38.08
CA GLN A 495 16.32 -11.83 37.09
C GLN A 495 15.50 -13.06 37.54
N GLU A 496 14.23 -12.84 37.84
CA GLU A 496 13.28 -13.83 38.37
C GLU A 496 11.86 -13.49 37.92
N TYR A 497 10.91 -14.41 38.14
CA TYR A 497 9.51 -14.14 37.89
C TYR A 497 8.93 -13.28 39.02
N LEU A 498 8.09 -12.29 38.69
CA LEU A 498 7.27 -11.62 39.70
C LEU A 498 6.16 -12.57 40.16
N THR A 499 6.31 -13.12 41.36
CA THR A 499 5.33 -14.02 42.00
C THR A 499 4.38 -13.25 42.92
N GLU A 500 3.35 -13.90 43.43
CA GLU A 500 2.43 -13.33 44.41
C GLU A 500 3.15 -12.95 45.73
N ASP A 501 4.09 -13.77 46.19
CA ASP A 501 4.88 -13.49 47.39
C ASP A 501 5.78 -12.27 47.21
N ILE A 502 6.50 -12.19 46.09
CA ILE A 502 7.32 -11.02 45.76
C ILE A 502 6.44 -9.78 45.65
N ALA A 503 5.27 -9.89 45.01
CA ALA A 503 4.32 -8.78 44.92
C ALA A 503 3.84 -8.31 46.31
N LEU A 504 3.66 -9.23 47.27
CA LEU A 504 3.27 -8.88 48.64
C LEU A 504 4.37 -8.08 49.35
N ASP A 505 5.61 -8.54 49.25
CA ASP A 505 6.76 -7.86 49.85
C ASP A 505 6.96 -6.46 49.25
N LEU A 506 6.84 -6.33 47.92
CA LEU A 506 6.90 -5.05 47.22
C LEU A 506 5.74 -4.12 47.58
N ALA A 507 4.54 -4.67 47.82
CA ALA A 507 3.39 -3.88 48.23
C ALA A 507 3.60 -3.22 49.60
N LEU A 508 4.34 -3.89 50.49
CA LEU A 508 4.76 -3.39 51.80
C LEU A 508 5.93 -2.40 51.67
N GLU A 509 6.98 -2.74 50.92
CA GLU A 509 8.17 -1.91 50.72
C GLU A 509 7.83 -0.54 50.10
N TYR A 510 6.89 -0.52 49.15
CA TYR A 510 6.47 0.67 48.40
C TYR A 510 5.06 1.15 48.79
N ASN A 511 4.65 0.95 50.05
CA ASN A 511 3.31 1.33 50.54
C ASN A 511 2.99 2.84 50.40
N GLU A 512 3.98 3.71 50.62
CA GLU A 512 3.85 5.18 50.51
C GLU A 512 4.01 5.71 49.09
N TRP A 513 4.41 4.84 48.14
CA TRP A 513 4.64 5.22 46.75
C TRP A 513 3.38 5.05 45.91
N THR A 514 3.26 5.86 44.87
CA THR A 514 2.28 5.63 43.82
C THR A 514 2.78 4.48 42.95
N LYS A 515 2.02 3.38 42.96
CA LYS A 515 2.38 2.14 42.26
C LYS A 515 1.75 2.09 40.88
N ILE A 516 2.53 1.78 39.86
CA ILE A 516 2.09 1.49 38.50
C ILE A 516 2.55 0.07 38.18
N PHE A 517 1.75 -0.70 37.45
CA PHE A 517 2.10 -2.08 37.10
C PHE A 517 2.03 -2.31 35.59
N ILE A 518 3.09 -2.85 35.02
CA ILE A 518 3.14 -3.30 33.63
C ILE A 518 3.38 -4.81 33.64
N SER A 519 2.52 -5.56 32.94
CA SER A 519 2.72 -6.99 32.75
C SER A 519 2.71 -7.37 31.28
N ASN A 520 3.83 -7.92 30.84
CA ASN A 520 3.99 -8.58 29.56
C ASN A 520 4.35 -10.08 29.75
N ILE A 521 3.88 -10.66 30.87
CA ILE A 521 4.12 -12.08 31.20
C ILE A 521 3.61 -12.97 30.06
N LYS A 522 4.50 -13.85 29.59
CA LYS A 522 4.20 -14.84 28.56
C LYS A 522 4.99 -16.13 28.82
N ARG A 523 4.32 -17.13 29.38
CA ARG A 523 4.94 -18.44 29.69
C ARG A 523 5.03 -19.40 28.50
N ALA A 524 4.29 -19.16 27.41
CA ALA A 524 4.20 -20.10 26.28
C ALA A 524 5.36 -20.02 25.27
N LYS A 525 6.07 -21.14 25.06
CA LYS A 525 6.89 -21.45 23.88
C LYS A 525 6.44 -22.71 23.12
N ASP A 526 5.31 -23.31 23.49
CA ASP A 526 4.87 -24.58 22.90
C ASP A 526 3.87 -24.41 21.75
N ASN A 527 4.05 -25.20 20.69
CA ASN A 527 3.23 -25.15 19.47
C ASN A 527 1.85 -25.84 19.62
N ASN A 528 1.58 -26.47 20.77
CA ASN A 528 0.31 -27.14 21.03
C ASN A 528 -0.79 -26.14 21.45
N LEU A 529 -1.87 -26.04 20.66
CA LEU A 529 -2.99 -25.10 20.87
C LEU A 529 -3.70 -25.28 22.22
N VAL A 530 -3.79 -26.50 22.74
CA VAL A 530 -4.47 -26.79 24.03
C VAL A 530 -3.62 -26.28 25.20
N GLN A 531 -2.33 -26.56 25.18
CA GLN A 531 -1.39 -26.08 26.19
C GLN A 531 -1.26 -24.55 26.14
N LYS A 532 -1.23 -23.95 24.95
CA LYS A 532 -1.19 -22.50 24.76
C LYS A 532 -2.38 -21.80 25.43
N SER A 533 -3.61 -22.32 25.25
CA SER A 533 -4.82 -21.78 25.89
C SER A 533 -4.77 -21.88 27.42
N ARG A 534 -4.22 -22.97 27.95
CA ARG A 534 -4.00 -23.15 29.40
C ARG A 534 -3.00 -22.13 29.94
N PHE A 535 -1.87 -21.94 29.28
CA PHE A 535 -0.86 -20.96 29.68
C PHE A 535 -1.39 -19.52 29.62
N ASP A 536 -2.20 -19.17 28.63
CA ASP A 536 -2.83 -17.83 28.57
C ASP A 536 -3.78 -17.62 29.78
N LYS A 537 -4.53 -18.64 30.22
CA LYS A 537 -5.36 -18.54 31.45
C LYS A 537 -4.51 -18.36 32.71
N ASP A 538 -3.43 -19.13 32.85
CA ASP A 538 -2.55 -19.03 34.00
C ASP A 538 -1.83 -17.66 34.06
N ASP A 539 -1.44 -17.12 32.90
CA ASP A 539 -0.85 -15.77 32.77
C ASP A 539 -1.83 -14.68 33.18
N LEU A 540 -3.09 -14.76 32.73
CA LEU A 540 -4.14 -13.81 33.13
C LEU A 540 -4.45 -13.93 34.63
N SER A 541 -4.55 -15.15 35.17
CA SER A 541 -4.76 -15.35 36.61
C SER A 541 -3.65 -14.73 37.46
N LEU A 542 -2.39 -14.93 37.08
CA LEU A 542 -1.24 -14.36 37.79
C LEU A 542 -1.25 -12.82 37.71
N GLN A 543 -1.56 -12.25 36.54
CA GLN A 543 -1.74 -10.80 36.39
C GLN A 543 -2.81 -10.27 37.34
N THR A 544 -3.93 -10.99 37.49
CA THR A 544 -5.00 -10.62 38.40
C THR A 544 -4.56 -10.59 39.85
N SER A 545 -3.91 -11.67 40.31
CA SER A 545 -3.40 -11.75 41.68
C SER A 545 -2.39 -10.64 41.98
N ILE A 546 -1.42 -10.41 41.09
CA ILE A 546 -0.39 -9.39 41.29
C ILE A 546 -1.00 -7.99 41.33
N HIS A 547 -1.91 -7.66 40.41
CA HIS A 547 -2.63 -6.38 40.44
C HIS A 547 -3.38 -6.20 41.76
N TYR A 548 -4.08 -7.24 42.23
CA TYR A 548 -4.81 -7.19 43.49
C TYR A 548 -3.88 -6.95 44.70
N ILE A 549 -2.73 -7.63 44.74
CA ILE A 549 -1.77 -7.54 45.84
C ILE A 549 -1.09 -6.17 45.84
N LEU A 550 -0.56 -5.73 44.68
CA LEU A 550 0.15 -4.45 44.55
C LEU A 550 -0.78 -3.26 44.76
N LYS A 551 -2.08 -3.39 44.43
CA LYS A 551 -3.05 -2.29 44.37
C LYS A 551 -2.50 -1.08 43.62
N PRO A 552 -2.02 -1.26 42.38
CA PRO A 552 -1.44 -0.18 41.61
C PRO A 552 -2.53 0.84 41.28
N PHE A 553 -2.15 2.12 41.19
CA PHE A 553 -2.99 3.20 40.71
C PHE A 553 -3.60 2.86 39.34
N LYS A 554 -2.76 2.30 38.46
CA LYS A 554 -3.15 1.84 37.13
C LYS A 554 -2.24 0.69 36.68
N SER A 555 -2.78 -0.20 35.85
CA SER A 555 -2.05 -1.31 35.25
C SER A 555 -2.19 -1.38 33.76
N MET A 556 -1.09 -1.75 33.09
CA MET A 556 -1.07 -2.16 31.70
C MET A 556 -0.82 -3.67 31.63
N LEU A 557 -1.82 -4.43 31.20
CA LEU A 557 -1.80 -5.88 31.26
C LEU A 557 -1.86 -6.46 29.85
N ARG A 558 -0.96 -7.39 29.52
CA ARG A 558 -1.05 -8.17 28.27
C ARG A 558 -2.36 -8.95 28.28
N PHE A 559 -3.20 -8.70 27.28
CA PHE A 559 -4.48 -9.36 27.14
C PHE A 559 -4.50 -10.22 25.87
N THR A 560 -4.83 -11.49 26.02
CA THR A 560 -5.02 -12.42 24.90
C THR A 560 -6.12 -13.37 25.28
N PHE A 561 -7.09 -13.55 24.40
CA PHE A 561 -8.20 -14.45 24.66
C PHE A 561 -7.78 -15.93 24.65
N PRO A 562 -8.09 -16.70 25.71
CA PRO A 562 -7.90 -18.15 25.70
C PRO A 562 -8.78 -18.79 24.62
N THR A 563 -8.21 -19.68 23.80
CA THR A 563 -8.87 -20.29 22.63
C THR A 563 -9.85 -21.43 22.97
N THR A 564 -10.38 -21.51 24.19
CA THR A 564 -11.37 -22.54 24.55
C THR A 564 -12.72 -22.23 23.91
N LYS A 565 -13.15 -23.05 22.94
CA LYS A 565 -14.47 -22.94 22.30
C LYS A 565 -15.58 -22.96 23.37
N GLY A 566 -16.45 -21.95 23.36
CA GLY A 566 -17.77 -22.00 24.01
C GLY A 566 -17.90 -21.49 25.45
N THR A 567 -16.86 -20.91 26.05
CA THR A 567 -16.95 -20.36 27.42
C THR A 567 -16.58 -18.88 27.45
N GLY A 568 -17.39 -18.07 28.14
CA GLY A 568 -17.00 -16.73 28.53
C GLY A 568 -15.82 -16.79 29.51
N PHE A 569 -15.01 -15.73 29.57
CA PHE A 569 -13.86 -15.64 30.47
C PHE A 569 -13.96 -14.38 31.32
N ASP A 570 -13.92 -14.53 32.64
CA ASP A 570 -13.94 -13.39 33.56
C ASP A 570 -12.55 -12.78 33.70
N TYR A 571 -12.45 -11.49 33.42
CA TYR A 571 -11.22 -10.72 33.60
C TYR A 571 -11.52 -9.29 34.03
N PHE A 572 -10.49 -8.45 34.14
CA PHE A 572 -10.66 -7.03 34.43
C PHE A 572 -11.57 -6.33 33.41
N ASP A 573 -12.55 -5.56 33.86
CA ASP A 573 -13.16 -4.51 33.05
C ASP A 573 -12.20 -3.33 32.95
N GLY A 574 -11.88 -2.93 31.73
CA GLY A 574 -10.85 -1.96 31.46
C GLY A 574 -10.80 -1.58 29.98
N GLU A 575 -9.97 -0.60 29.68
CA GLU A 575 -9.82 -0.08 28.32
C GLU A 575 -8.89 -0.99 27.52
N ILE A 576 -9.46 -1.74 26.59
CA ILE A 576 -8.69 -2.66 25.73
C ILE A 576 -8.18 -1.88 24.52
N LEU A 577 -6.88 -1.71 24.43
CA LEU A 577 -6.21 -1.02 23.33
C LEU A 577 -5.74 -2.01 22.27
N PHE A 578 -6.06 -1.74 21.01
CA PHE A 578 -5.42 -2.46 19.91
C PHE A 578 -3.92 -2.11 19.84
N LYS A 579 -3.09 -3.12 19.62
CA LYS A 579 -1.63 -2.93 19.54
C LYS A 579 -1.24 -2.47 18.13
N PRO A 580 -0.67 -1.25 17.96
CA PRO A 580 -0.13 -0.83 16.69
C PRO A 580 1.05 -1.73 16.31
N TRP A 581 1.35 -1.90 15.02
CA TRP A 581 2.47 -2.71 14.49
C TRP A 581 2.47 -4.19 14.91
N SER A 582 1.34 -4.71 15.42
CA SER A 582 1.14 -6.13 15.73
C SER A 582 0.99 -6.98 14.46
N HIS A 583 1.10 -8.30 14.55
CA HIS A 583 0.90 -9.16 13.37
C HIS A 583 -0.57 -9.14 12.92
N LYS A 584 -0.86 -9.23 11.61
CA LYS A 584 -2.23 -9.14 11.05
C LYS A 584 -3.22 -10.18 11.57
N SER A 585 -2.73 -11.32 12.06
CA SER A 585 -3.54 -12.38 12.66
C SER A 585 -3.53 -12.35 14.20
N SER A 586 -2.86 -11.36 14.78
CA SER A 586 -2.77 -11.21 16.23
C SER A 586 -4.13 -10.87 16.82
N ILE A 587 -4.46 -11.58 17.89
CA ILE A 587 -5.56 -11.25 18.80
C ILE A 587 -5.03 -10.77 20.15
N GLU A 588 -3.73 -10.47 20.21
CA GLU A 588 -3.07 -9.92 21.39
C GLU A 588 -3.31 -8.40 21.45
N SER A 589 -3.82 -7.94 22.58
CA SER A 589 -4.02 -6.53 22.92
C SER A 589 -3.38 -6.21 24.27
N VAL A 590 -3.59 -4.98 24.71
CA VAL A 590 -3.30 -4.52 26.06
C VAL A 590 -4.60 -4.09 26.69
N ILE A 591 -4.80 -4.39 27.98
CA ILE A 591 -5.90 -3.83 28.76
C ILE A 591 -5.34 -2.89 29.83
N ILE A 592 -5.88 -1.69 29.89
CA ILE A 592 -5.58 -0.71 30.92
C ILE A 592 -6.65 -0.81 32.01
N VAL A 593 -6.20 -0.99 33.25
CA VAL A 593 -7.07 -1.27 34.40
C VAL A 593 -6.73 -0.30 35.52
N ASP A 594 -7.74 0.37 36.06
CA ASP A 594 -7.60 1.21 37.25
C ASP A 594 -7.55 0.37 38.53
N GLN A 595 -7.06 0.98 39.62
CA GLN A 595 -6.99 0.34 40.94
C GLN A 595 -8.32 -0.30 41.40
N ASN A 596 -9.45 0.33 41.06
CA ASN A 596 -10.79 -0.12 41.42
C ASN A 596 -11.45 -0.76 40.20
N TYR A 597 -11.06 -1.99 39.90
CA TYR A 597 -11.61 -2.73 38.77
C TYR A 597 -12.91 -3.47 39.13
N ILE A 598 -13.71 -3.77 38.11
CA ILE A 598 -14.86 -4.66 38.21
C ILE A 598 -14.59 -5.85 37.28
N PRO A 599 -14.81 -7.11 37.69
CA PRO A 599 -14.71 -8.23 36.78
C PRO A 599 -15.77 -8.16 35.67
N LYS A 600 -15.39 -8.44 34.44
CA LYS A 600 -16.26 -8.53 33.27
C LYS A 600 -16.11 -9.88 32.59
N ASN A 601 -17.25 -10.46 32.22
CA ASN A 601 -17.29 -11.67 31.43
C ASN A 601 -17.11 -11.34 29.95
N TYR A 602 -16.06 -11.88 29.34
CA TYR A 602 -15.75 -11.66 27.94
C TYR A 602 -16.16 -12.83 27.05
N ASN A 603 -16.84 -12.55 25.93
CA ASN A 603 -17.24 -13.56 24.95
C ASN A 603 -16.16 -13.76 23.87
N PHE A 604 -15.52 -14.93 23.84
CA PHE A 604 -14.45 -15.24 22.87
C PHE A 604 -14.84 -15.00 21.41
N GLN A 605 -16.02 -15.46 20.99
CA GLN A 605 -16.42 -15.40 19.59
C GLN A 605 -16.66 -13.97 19.13
N LYS A 606 -17.30 -13.17 19.99
CA LYS A 606 -17.52 -11.73 19.79
C LYS A 606 -16.19 -11.01 19.59
N TYR A 607 -15.26 -11.15 20.53
CA TYR A 607 -13.96 -10.49 20.49
C TYR A 607 -13.12 -10.94 19.30
N ARG A 608 -13.12 -12.24 19.00
CA ARG A 608 -12.45 -12.76 17.80
C ARG A 608 -12.98 -12.11 16.52
N ASN A 609 -14.29 -11.92 16.40
CA ASN A 609 -14.91 -11.26 15.25
C ASN A 609 -14.58 -9.76 15.21
N GLN A 610 -14.46 -9.09 16.36
CA GLN A 610 -14.04 -7.69 16.46
C GLN A 610 -12.57 -7.50 16.04
N PHE A 611 -11.65 -8.33 16.56
CA PHE A 611 -10.25 -8.35 16.12
C PHE A 611 -10.10 -8.70 14.64
N TYR A 612 -10.93 -9.62 14.13
CA TYR A 612 -10.96 -9.93 12.72
C TYR A 612 -11.40 -8.71 11.90
N ARG A 613 -12.43 -7.97 12.33
CA ARG A 613 -12.78 -6.71 11.68
C ARG A 613 -11.64 -5.70 11.75
N PHE A 614 -11.09 -5.45 12.94
CA PHE A 614 -10.02 -4.48 13.13
C PHE A 614 -8.83 -4.76 12.20
N ASN A 615 -8.28 -5.97 12.25
CA ASN A 615 -7.08 -6.30 11.49
C ASN A 615 -7.27 -6.26 9.96
N ASN A 616 -8.48 -6.54 9.48
CA ASN A 616 -8.76 -6.65 8.05
C ASN A 616 -9.45 -5.41 7.45
N PHE A 617 -9.99 -4.53 8.30
CA PHE A 617 -10.75 -3.36 7.88
C PHE A 617 -10.24 -2.09 8.56
N GLU A 618 -10.39 -1.96 9.87
CA GLU A 618 -10.09 -0.70 10.58
C GLU A 618 -8.61 -0.31 10.45
N ARG A 619 -7.71 -1.27 10.63
CA ARG A 619 -6.27 -1.05 10.63
C ARG A 619 -5.70 -0.55 9.31
N VAL A 620 -6.40 -0.84 8.22
CA VAL A 620 -6.00 -0.49 6.85
C VAL A 620 -6.71 0.76 6.34
N LEU A 621 -7.49 1.43 7.18
CA LEU A 621 -8.03 2.77 6.92
C LEU A 621 -6.93 3.83 7.00
N THR A 622 -7.25 5.03 6.49
CA THR A 622 -6.40 6.21 6.64
C THR A 622 -6.84 7.12 7.76
N TYR A 623 -5.87 7.61 8.51
CA TYR A 623 -6.06 8.45 9.67
C TYR A 623 -5.26 9.73 9.46
N ASN A 624 -5.94 10.87 9.54
CA ASN A 624 -5.30 12.14 9.26
C ASN A 624 -4.27 12.50 10.34
N HIS A 625 -3.10 12.95 9.93
CA HIS A 625 -2.11 13.57 10.81
C HIS A 625 -1.11 14.43 10.03
N GLN A 626 -0.47 15.38 10.70
CA GLN A 626 0.43 16.35 10.05
C GLN A 626 1.89 15.89 9.87
N VAL A 627 2.35 14.88 10.62
CA VAL A 627 3.76 14.45 10.53
C VAL A 627 4.10 13.82 9.18
N ARG A 628 5.26 14.23 8.62
CA ARG A 628 5.83 13.71 7.38
C ARG A 628 7.28 13.27 7.66
N ALA A 629 7.45 11.99 8.01
CA ALA A 629 8.75 11.38 8.26
C ALA A 629 8.89 10.08 7.46
N SER A 630 10.13 9.67 7.17
CA SER A 630 10.38 8.38 6.51
C SER A 630 9.83 7.23 7.35
N GLY A 631 9.10 6.32 6.72
CA GLY A 631 8.45 5.20 7.41
C GLY A 631 7.16 5.54 8.18
N ILE A 632 6.70 6.80 8.13
CA ILE A 632 5.39 7.24 8.66
C ILE A 632 4.45 7.54 7.50
N ASP A 633 3.29 6.90 7.49
CA ASP A 633 2.19 7.11 6.54
C ASP A 633 0.87 7.34 7.29
N LEU A 634 -0.26 7.43 6.59
CA LEU A 634 -1.56 7.69 7.22
C LEU A 634 -2.24 6.42 7.75
N CYS A 635 -1.57 5.28 7.94
CA CYS A 635 -2.23 4.07 8.47
C CYS A 635 -2.51 4.17 9.97
N TYR A 636 -3.32 3.24 10.50
CA TYR A 636 -3.61 3.15 11.93
C TYR A 636 -2.32 3.11 12.78
N ASP A 637 -1.37 2.25 12.41
CA ASP A 637 -0.15 2.00 13.17
C ASP A 637 0.74 3.24 13.25
N CYS A 638 0.81 4.01 12.16
CA CYS A 638 1.53 5.28 12.08
C CYS A 638 0.78 6.40 12.80
N ARG A 639 -0.56 6.44 12.74
CA ARG A 639 -1.34 7.43 13.51
C ARG A 639 -1.14 7.24 15.01
N CYS A 640 -1.11 6.00 15.51
CA CYS A 640 -0.79 5.70 16.91
C CYS A 640 0.59 6.24 17.33
N GLU A 641 1.52 6.39 16.41
CA GLU A 641 2.87 6.92 16.67
C GLU A 641 2.94 8.46 16.60
N VAL A 642 1.98 9.08 15.92
CA VAL A 642 1.96 10.52 15.63
C VAL A 642 1.01 11.31 16.54
N ASP A 643 0.36 10.67 17.50
CA ASP A 643 -0.75 11.21 18.31
C ASP A 643 -0.60 12.71 18.67
N GLU A 644 -1.50 13.53 18.09
CA GLU A 644 -1.44 15.00 18.09
C GLU A 644 -1.86 15.64 19.42
N LYS A 645 -2.35 14.85 20.41
CA LYS A 645 -2.74 15.36 21.72
C LYS A 645 -1.57 15.82 22.60
N TYR A 646 -0.33 15.64 22.14
CA TYR A 646 0.87 16.15 22.81
C TYR A 646 1.72 16.98 21.83
N PRO A 647 1.22 18.12 21.33
CA PRO A 647 1.85 18.88 20.25
C PRO A 647 3.22 19.48 20.63
N GLU A 648 3.52 19.63 21.92
CA GLU A 648 4.86 20.02 22.40
C GLU A 648 5.92 18.92 22.22
N CYS A 649 5.52 17.69 21.83
CA CYS A 649 6.40 16.54 21.62
C CYS A 649 6.72 16.30 20.13
N GLY A 650 6.27 17.17 19.23
CA GLY A 650 6.41 16.97 17.80
C GLY A 650 7.83 17.23 17.26
N GLY A 651 8.45 16.21 16.66
CA GLY A 651 9.28 16.43 15.46
C GLY A 651 10.80 16.34 15.56
N ARG A 652 11.37 15.73 16.60
CA ARG A 652 12.66 15.01 16.53
C ARG A 652 12.55 13.85 17.51
N ALA A 653 12.78 12.62 17.06
CA ALA A 653 12.69 11.38 17.84
C ALA A 653 12.82 11.60 19.36
N TYR A 654 11.71 11.47 20.10
CA TYR A 654 11.51 11.42 21.56
C TYR A 654 12.70 11.80 22.48
N SER A 655 13.42 12.89 22.23
CA SER A 655 14.72 13.17 22.86
C SER A 655 14.71 14.35 23.82
N ASN A 656 13.68 15.21 23.83
CA ASN A 656 13.67 16.36 24.72
C ASN A 656 12.25 16.65 25.21
N LEU A 657 11.97 16.34 26.48
CA LEU A 657 10.77 16.78 27.20
C LEU A 657 11.20 17.46 28.50
N VAL A 658 10.95 18.76 28.61
CA VAL A 658 11.00 19.54 29.85
C VAL A 658 9.60 20.09 30.08
N VAL A 659 8.96 19.71 31.19
CA VAL A 659 7.59 20.14 31.52
C VAL A 659 7.63 21.42 32.38
N PRO A 660 6.83 22.46 32.09
CA PRO A 660 6.78 23.68 32.90
C PRO A 660 5.90 23.54 34.16
N ASN A 661 6.33 24.19 35.24
CA ASN A 661 5.71 24.23 36.57
C ASN A 661 4.29 24.84 36.56
N LEU A 662 3.31 24.16 37.16
CA LEU A 662 2.00 24.74 37.49
C LEU A 662 1.53 24.33 38.89
N ASN A 663 1.30 25.35 39.73
CA ASN A 663 0.81 25.28 41.10
C ASN A 663 -0.67 24.86 41.16
N LEU A 664 -1.01 23.95 42.09
CA LEU A 664 -2.39 23.54 42.36
C LEU A 664 -2.68 23.41 43.86
N THR A 665 -3.81 23.96 44.30
CA THR A 665 -4.41 23.83 45.63
C THR A 665 -5.33 22.59 45.73
N LYS A 666 -5.55 22.05 46.94
CA LYS A 666 -5.97 20.67 47.34
C LYS A 666 -7.38 20.17 46.92
N PRO A 667 -7.64 18.83 46.95
CA PRO A 667 -9.00 18.25 46.97
C PRO A 667 -9.33 17.39 48.22
N HIS A 668 -10.63 17.09 48.39
CA HIS A 668 -11.26 16.29 49.44
C HIS A 668 -11.56 14.83 49.03
N ASN A 669 -11.63 13.95 50.03
CA ASN A 669 -11.86 12.49 49.97
C ASN A 669 -13.34 12.10 49.87
N MET A 670 -13.62 10.93 49.26
CA MET A 670 -14.74 10.06 49.63
C MET A 670 -14.45 8.56 49.36
N SER A 671 -15.07 7.70 50.17
CA SER A 671 -14.85 6.26 50.34
C SER A 671 -16.03 5.38 49.89
N HIS A 672 -15.81 4.05 49.85
CA HIS A 672 -16.73 2.87 49.94
C HIS A 672 -16.57 1.88 48.76
N LYS A 673 -16.89 0.56 48.79
CA LYS A 673 -16.98 -0.58 49.74
C LYS A 673 -16.99 -1.88 48.86
N PHE A 674 -16.37 -2.99 49.28
CA PHE A 674 -16.06 -4.21 48.47
C PHE A 674 -16.68 -5.54 49.00
N ARG A 675 -16.67 -6.61 48.17
CA ARG A 675 -17.16 -7.99 48.45
C ARG A 675 -16.21 -8.87 49.31
N PRO A 676 -16.71 -9.94 50.00
CA PRO A 676 -16.07 -10.54 51.19
C PRO A 676 -15.05 -11.68 50.95
N GLU A 677 -15.14 -12.46 49.88
CA GLU A 677 -14.48 -13.79 49.79
C GLU A 677 -12.97 -13.73 49.52
N LEU A 678 -12.50 -12.80 48.69
CA LEU A 678 -11.05 -12.58 48.47
C LEU A 678 -10.37 -11.98 49.70
N LYS A 679 -11.13 -11.23 50.51
CA LYS A 679 -10.61 -10.49 51.67
C LYS A 679 -10.21 -11.42 52.81
N GLU A 680 -10.93 -12.52 53.00
CA GLU A 680 -10.65 -13.49 54.07
C GLU A 680 -9.41 -14.34 53.76
N VAL A 681 -9.20 -14.73 52.49
CA VAL A 681 -7.99 -15.47 52.07
C VAL A 681 -6.73 -14.59 52.18
N LEU A 682 -6.83 -13.31 51.81
CA LEU A 682 -5.71 -12.37 51.96
C LEU A 682 -5.51 -11.91 53.40
N LYS A 683 -6.57 -11.74 54.21
CA LYS A 683 -6.45 -11.47 55.65
C LYS A 683 -5.76 -12.62 56.38
N ALA A 684 -6.11 -13.87 56.08
CA ALA A 684 -5.51 -15.03 56.74
C ALA A 684 -3.99 -15.14 56.46
N ARG A 685 -3.55 -14.79 55.25
CA ARG A 685 -2.13 -14.78 54.87
C ARG A 685 -1.36 -13.54 55.34
N ILE A 686 -2.01 -12.39 55.42
CA ILE A 686 -1.42 -11.17 56.00
C ILE A 686 -1.21 -11.34 57.51
N ASN A 687 -2.18 -11.93 58.21
CA ASN A 687 -2.11 -12.20 59.64
C ASN A 687 -1.16 -13.36 60.02
N SER A 688 -0.65 -14.13 59.06
CA SER A 688 0.34 -15.18 59.32
C SER A 688 1.79 -14.73 59.07
N LYS A 689 1.99 -13.53 58.50
CA LYS A 689 3.31 -12.94 58.20
C LYS A 689 3.61 -11.69 59.05
N LEU A 690 2.60 -11.00 59.58
CA LEU A 690 2.72 -10.08 60.73
C LEU A 690 2.76 -10.89 62.02
#